data_AF-A0A2T6DKY8-F1
#
_entry.id   AF-A0A2T6DKY8-F1
#
_cell.length_a   1.000
_cell.length_b   1.000
_cell.length_c   1.000
_cell.angle_alpha   90.00
_cell.angle_beta   90.00
_cell.angle_gamma   90.00
#
_symmetry.space_group_name_H-M   'P 1'
#
loop_
_entity.id
_entity.type
_entity.pdbx_description
1 polymer ?
#
loop_
_entity_poly.entity_id
_entity_poly.type
_entity_poly.pdbx_seq_one_letter_code
_entity_poly.pdbx_strand_id
1 'polypeptide(L)'
;MNPRVNSNRRAPHGTGMMAAMGRMIPDEIVQQVRSASDVVDVIQSYVPLKRAGASWKALSPFQKEKTPSFHVSPARQTWHCFSSNRGGDVFKFVMLYENVDFPTAVRKLADRAGIPVPDDGPDDGGASRNLRKALLEVHNLVAGWWARLLHTSKKAEPAREYLRSRAMGKELAREWGLGYAPDEWEATLEYVRQRGYRDEVLRESGLFSEKEAEGGRRARIYDRFRGRLMFPICDDSGQVIAFSGRTLDPNLKGAKYVNSGASPLFRKSEVFFGLHKTKRTILDTRRAVLCEGQIDLIRMWEHGIRNAVAPQGTAFTEVHGKMLKRLADEVIICFDADRAGQKASEKSVEILLESDLSIRIARMPPGEDPDSLLRKHGKEAMEKVLADAPDFVDHLLDVVTAENDTSTPRGLTTATHHMAGILRRVKNPTMREAVGHRIANRLRQTYATLMREVEKAQGPKPRFAEMAGTSGQHQQGPPPRPRGEWVPGGAGHGHGAGQGGQGGGFSSATSSGGGAVTVAGADTDARPGPGFGPGAGAADLQSGGADVGEVPAGHVTKAPPFVCSAIVRDMLSLLLPRPELVPVIHRGLLPEWLAGLEGAHLLEEVLSAHSDDALDDIATFLSGLPDSEQNFLSELLVSPAPLPDDLKPEDYEAYAQKLLLRMEERFHLTRRQILQEEIKRANLPADELMARMKELAAITSKMQNSKHFGA
;
A
#
# COMPACT_ATOMS: atom_id res chain seq x y z
N MET A 1 -68.01 -19.45 -32.42
CA MET A 1 -67.06 -19.02 -31.37
C MET A 1 -66.11 -20.18 -31.10
N ASN A 2 -64.80 -19.90 -31.04
CA ASN A 2 -63.65 -20.80 -31.23
C ASN A 2 -63.37 -21.22 -32.69
N PRO A 3 -62.10 -21.10 -33.14
CA PRO A 3 -61.22 -22.27 -33.03
C PRO A 3 -59.77 -21.98 -32.60
N ARG A 4 -59.33 -22.80 -31.65
CA ARG A 4 -58.13 -23.67 -31.67
C ARG A 4 -56.82 -23.05 -32.19
N VAL A 5 -56.05 -22.62 -31.19
CA VAL A 5 -54.58 -22.60 -31.12
C VAL A 5 -53.99 -23.94 -31.58
N ASN A 6 -53.15 -23.95 -32.61
CA ASN A 6 -51.69 -24.23 -32.48
C ASN A 6 -50.99 -24.29 -33.86
N SER A 7 -49.79 -23.70 -33.93
CA SER A 7 -48.56 -24.22 -34.54
C SER A 7 -47.71 -23.16 -35.28
N ASN A 8 -46.41 -23.17 -34.95
CA ASN A 8 -45.29 -22.45 -35.55
C ASN A 8 -45.17 -20.93 -35.32
N ARG A 9 -44.58 -20.58 -34.18
CA ARG A 9 -43.58 -19.50 -34.12
C ARG A 9 -42.31 -20.01 -33.44
N ARG A 10 -41.26 -20.20 -34.23
CA ARG A 10 -39.87 -20.27 -33.76
C ARG A 10 -39.54 -18.92 -33.11
N ALA A 11 -39.17 -18.94 -31.83
CA ALA A 11 -38.61 -17.78 -31.15
C ALA A 11 -37.23 -17.44 -31.75
N PRO A 12 -36.89 -16.16 -32.00
CA PRO A 12 -35.54 -15.78 -32.36
C PRO A 12 -34.66 -15.88 -31.10
N HIS A 13 -33.57 -16.64 -31.23
CA HIS A 13 -32.52 -16.72 -30.24
C HIS A 13 -31.87 -15.35 -30.01
N GLY A 14 -31.77 -14.95 -28.74
CA GLY A 14 -30.58 -14.29 -28.18
C GLY A 14 -30.33 -12.83 -28.54
N THR A 15 -31.18 -11.91 -28.08
CA THR A 15 -30.85 -10.45 -28.03
C THR A 15 -30.65 -9.96 -26.59
N GLY A 16 -30.23 -10.85 -25.68
CA GLY A 16 -30.10 -10.58 -24.25
C GLY A 16 -28.67 -10.72 -23.73
N MET A 17 -27.67 -10.16 -24.43
CA MET A 17 -26.31 -10.06 -23.89
C MET A 17 -25.43 -8.99 -24.57
N MET A 18 -26.02 -7.84 -24.93
CA MET A 18 -25.30 -6.65 -25.41
C MET A 18 -25.86 -5.36 -24.81
N ALA A 19 -25.96 -5.30 -23.47
CA ALA A 19 -26.33 -4.08 -22.74
C ALA A 19 -25.30 -3.69 -21.67
N ALA A 20 -24.04 -4.11 -21.84
CA ALA A 20 -22.95 -3.76 -20.94
C ALA A 20 -21.64 -3.56 -21.71
N MET A 21 -21.54 -2.51 -22.52
CA MET A 21 -20.27 -1.95 -23.02
C MET A 21 -20.36 -0.41 -23.07
N GLY A 22 -19.31 0.25 -22.55
CA GLY A 22 -19.26 1.67 -22.22
C GLY A 22 -19.42 2.66 -23.39
N ARG A 23 -19.65 3.93 -23.06
CA ARG A 23 -18.59 4.97 -23.14
C ARG A 23 -17.90 4.96 -24.50
N MET A 24 -18.45 5.69 -25.46
CA MET A 24 -17.98 5.71 -26.85
C MET A 24 -17.64 7.14 -27.25
N ILE A 25 -16.38 7.37 -27.63
CA ILE A 25 -15.96 8.58 -28.34
C ILE A 25 -16.74 8.61 -29.66
N PRO A 26 -17.37 9.74 -30.07
CA PRO A 26 -18.12 9.81 -31.31
C PRO A 26 -17.28 9.33 -32.50
N ASP A 27 -17.85 8.45 -33.34
CA ASP A 27 -17.15 7.87 -34.49
C ASP A 27 -16.59 8.93 -35.45
N GLU A 28 -17.27 10.08 -35.55
CA GLU A 28 -16.80 11.23 -36.34
C GLU A 28 -15.46 11.77 -35.83
N ILE A 29 -15.29 11.86 -34.51
CA ILE A 29 -14.04 12.33 -33.89
C ILE A 29 -12.95 11.28 -34.09
N VAL A 30 -13.27 10.00 -33.92
CA VAL A 30 -12.31 8.91 -34.21
C VAL A 30 -11.82 9.01 -35.66
N GLN A 31 -12.71 9.28 -36.60
CA GLN A 31 -12.36 9.41 -38.02
C GLN A 31 -11.56 10.69 -38.32
N GLN A 32 -11.88 11.81 -37.68
CA GLN A 32 -11.09 13.05 -37.77
C GLN A 32 -9.66 12.82 -37.27
N VAL A 33 -9.51 12.20 -36.10
CA VAL A 33 -8.21 11.88 -35.51
C VAL A 33 -7.44 10.91 -36.39
N ARG A 34 -8.10 9.89 -36.96
CA ARG A 34 -7.50 8.95 -37.92
C ARG A 34 -6.94 9.67 -39.13
N SER A 35 -7.69 10.62 -39.68
CA SER A 35 -7.33 11.36 -40.89
C SER A 35 -6.22 12.37 -40.65
N ALA A 36 -6.14 12.93 -39.44
CA ALA A 36 -5.08 13.87 -39.05
C ALA A 36 -3.78 13.19 -38.57
N SER A 37 -3.78 11.86 -38.41
CA SER A 37 -2.65 11.10 -37.86
C SER A 37 -2.03 10.20 -38.92
N ASP A 38 -1.06 10.73 -39.68
CA ASP A 38 -0.30 9.91 -40.63
C ASP A 38 0.51 8.82 -39.89
N VAL A 39 0.37 7.58 -40.34
CA VAL A 39 0.98 6.42 -39.69
C VAL A 39 2.52 6.48 -39.67
N VAL A 40 3.15 7.08 -40.70
CA VAL A 40 4.61 7.23 -40.77
C VAL A 40 5.04 8.28 -39.78
N ASP A 41 4.41 9.46 -39.78
CA ASP A 41 4.78 10.57 -38.91
C ASP A 41 4.62 10.24 -37.42
N VAL A 42 3.54 9.52 -37.09
CA VAL A 42 3.32 9.04 -35.73
C VAL A 42 4.40 8.04 -35.37
N ILE A 43 4.58 6.96 -36.14
CA ILE A 43 5.53 5.90 -35.80
C ILE A 43 6.98 6.42 -35.78
N GLN A 44 7.35 7.31 -36.71
CA GLN A 44 8.70 7.86 -36.82
C GLN A 44 9.11 8.66 -35.57
N SER A 45 8.14 9.21 -34.83
CA SER A 45 8.40 9.85 -33.54
C SER A 45 8.78 8.87 -32.42
N TYR A 46 8.46 7.58 -32.57
CA TYR A 46 8.80 6.52 -31.60
C TYR A 46 10.00 5.69 -32.05
N VAL A 47 10.09 5.39 -33.34
CA VAL A 47 11.08 4.46 -33.90
C VAL A 47 11.74 5.09 -35.12
N PRO A 48 13.09 5.07 -35.23
CA PRO A 48 13.77 5.63 -36.38
C PRO A 48 13.49 4.80 -37.63
N LEU A 49 12.56 5.28 -38.46
CA LEU A 49 12.19 4.66 -39.72
C LEU A 49 13.23 4.98 -40.82
N LYS A 50 13.59 3.97 -41.61
CA LYS A 50 14.41 4.12 -42.83
C LYS A 50 13.58 3.81 -44.06
N ARG A 51 13.72 4.62 -45.11
CA ARG A 51 12.98 4.42 -46.36
C ARG A 51 13.44 3.14 -47.07
N ALA A 52 12.49 2.35 -47.57
CA ALA A 52 12.69 1.11 -48.30
C ALA A 52 11.70 1.03 -49.47
N GLY A 53 12.07 1.66 -50.59
CA GLY A 53 11.21 1.82 -51.76
C GLY A 53 9.98 2.67 -51.43
N ALA A 54 8.79 2.12 -51.69
CA ALA A 54 7.49 2.74 -51.38
C ALA A 54 7.05 2.58 -49.91
N SER A 55 7.82 1.86 -49.10
CA SER A 55 7.53 1.59 -47.68
C SER A 55 8.66 2.13 -46.79
N TRP A 56 8.43 2.11 -45.48
CA TRP A 56 9.45 2.37 -44.47
C TRP A 56 9.72 1.11 -43.68
N LYS A 57 10.96 0.96 -43.20
CA LYS A 57 11.38 -0.16 -42.37
C LYS A 57 12.16 0.27 -41.14
N ALA A 58 12.06 -0.49 -40.06
CA ALA A 58 12.86 -0.34 -38.85
C ALA A 58 13.08 -1.69 -38.17
N LEU A 59 13.91 -1.70 -37.12
CA LEU A 59 13.94 -2.79 -36.17
C LEU A 59 12.61 -2.82 -35.40
N SER A 60 12.18 -4.03 -35.04
CA SER A 60 10.97 -4.28 -34.28
C SER A 60 10.98 -3.52 -32.95
N PRO A 61 9.97 -2.67 -32.68
CA PRO A 61 9.79 -2.07 -31.37
C PRO A 61 9.23 -3.05 -30.32
N PHE A 62 8.84 -4.26 -30.74
CA PHE A 62 8.16 -5.23 -29.88
C PHE A 62 9.06 -6.41 -29.50
N GLN A 63 10.16 -6.62 -30.23
CA GLN A 63 11.11 -7.70 -29.99
C GLN A 63 12.52 -7.23 -30.33
N LYS A 64 13.52 -7.71 -29.59
CA LYS A 64 14.93 -7.44 -29.91
C LYS A 64 15.35 -8.28 -31.09
N GLU A 65 15.73 -7.61 -32.18
CA GLU A 65 16.23 -8.25 -33.40
C GLU A 65 17.40 -7.45 -34.00
N LYS A 66 18.19 -8.09 -34.86
CA LYS A 66 19.32 -7.46 -35.57
C LYS A 66 18.96 -7.04 -37.00
N THR A 67 17.94 -7.65 -37.58
CA THR A 67 17.48 -7.43 -38.94
C THR A 67 16.13 -6.69 -38.93
N PRO A 68 15.96 -5.58 -39.66
CA PRO A 68 14.69 -4.85 -39.71
C PRO A 68 13.52 -5.73 -40.16
N SER A 69 12.56 -5.99 -39.29
CA SER A 69 11.32 -6.72 -39.59
C SER A 69 10.05 -5.87 -39.43
N PHE A 70 10.20 -4.61 -39.02
CA PHE A 70 9.08 -3.68 -38.85
C PHE A 70 8.88 -2.87 -40.13
N HIS A 71 7.73 -3.00 -40.79
CA HIS A 71 7.39 -2.32 -42.02
C HIS A 71 6.19 -1.39 -41.85
N VAL A 72 6.26 -0.19 -42.43
CA VAL A 72 5.18 0.80 -42.45
C VAL A 72 4.85 1.15 -43.89
N SER A 73 3.57 1.08 -44.25
CA SER A 73 3.08 1.42 -45.58
C SER A 73 2.34 2.75 -45.54
N PRO A 74 2.91 3.84 -46.10
CA PRO A 74 2.24 5.13 -46.17
C PRO A 74 0.94 5.06 -47.00
N ALA A 75 0.98 4.33 -48.13
CA ALA A 75 -0.15 4.19 -49.03
C ALA A 75 -1.35 3.47 -48.40
N ARG A 76 -1.09 2.52 -47.48
CA ARG A 76 -2.14 1.76 -46.79
C ARG A 76 -2.46 2.30 -45.39
N GLN A 77 -1.77 3.34 -44.93
CA GLN A 77 -1.87 3.87 -43.56
C GLN A 77 -1.83 2.77 -42.47
N THR A 78 -0.98 1.76 -42.68
CA THR A 78 -0.87 0.58 -41.82
C THR A 78 0.58 0.17 -41.63
N TRP A 79 0.84 -0.60 -40.58
CA TRP A 79 2.14 -1.18 -40.28
C TRP A 79 2.03 -2.68 -39.99
N HIS A 80 3.14 -3.39 -40.17
CA HIS A 80 3.26 -4.81 -39.86
C HIS A 80 4.67 -5.12 -39.35
N CYS A 81 4.74 -5.88 -38.26
CA CYS A 81 5.97 -6.36 -37.66
C CYS A 81 6.07 -7.87 -37.85
N PHE A 82 6.96 -8.32 -38.74
CA PHE A 82 7.08 -9.73 -39.09
C PHE A 82 7.64 -10.59 -37.95
N SER A 83 8.48 -10.05 -37.07
CA SER A 83 9.03 -10.83 -35.94
C SER A 83 7.98 -11.14 -34.86
N SER A 84 7.12 -10.15 -34.57
CA SER A 84 6.08 -10.28 -33.54
C SER A 84 4.73 -10.75 -34.08
N ASN A 85 4.60 -10.83 -35.40
CA ASN A 85 3.36 -11.10 -36.12
C ASN A 85 2.21 -10.14 -35.73
N ARG A 86 2.56 -8.88 -35.46
CA ARG A 86 1.61 -7.81 -35.07
C ARG A 86 1.49 -6.82 -36.22
N GLY A 87 0.29 -6.30 -36.45
CA GLY A 87 0.05 -5.24 -37.41
C GLY A 87 -1.24 -4.50 -37.12
N GLY A 88 -1.42 -3.35 -37.77
CA GLY A 88 -2.64 -2.57 -37.63
C GLY A 88 -2.50 -1.15 -38.18
N ASP A 89 -3.44 -0.30 -37.77
CA ASP A 89 -3.45 1.13 -38.05
C ASP A 89 -2.64 1.92 -37.00
N VAL A 90 -2.66 3.25 -37.13
CA VAL A 90 -1.98 4.19 -36.23
C VAL A 90 -2.46 4.06 -34.78
N PHE A 91 -3.75 3.84 -34.53
CA PHE A 91 -4.28 3.62 -33.18
C PHE A 91 -3.74 2.32 -32.60
N LYS A 92 -3.79 1.24 -33.37
CA LYS A 92 -3.28 -0.06 -32.94
C LYS A 92 -1.78 0.00 -32.63
N PHE A 93 -1.01 0.81 -33.37
CA PHE A 93 0.38 1.07 -33.04
C PHE A 93 0.51 1.69 -31.65
N VAL A 94 -0.14 2.82 -31.40
CA VAL A 94 -0.06 3.56 -30.13
C VAL A 94 -0.53 2.69 -28.97
N MET A 95 -1.64 1.96 -29.15
CA MET A 95 -2.16 1.01 -28.16
C MET A 95 -1.11 -0.04 -27.80
N LEU A 96 -0.46 -0.66 -28.78
CA LEU A 96 0.51 -1.73 -28.53
C LEU A 96 1.86 -1.21 -28.06
N TYR A 97 2.29 -0.05 -28.55
CA TYR A 97 3.57 0.56 -28.21
C TYR A 97 3.54 1.15 -26.81
N GLU A 98 2.50 1.93 -26.49
CA GLU A 98 2.33 2.58 -25.18
C GLU A 98 1.53 1.75 -24.16
N ASN A 99 0.99 0.59 -24.59
CA ASN A 99 0.14 -0.28 -23.80
C ASN A 99 -1.06 0.45 -23.18
N VAL A 100 -1.83 1.11 -24.05
CA VAL A 100 -3.05 1.86 -23.70
C VAL A 100 -4.25 1.28 -24.43
N ASP A 101 -5.45 1.52 -23.89
CA ASP A 101 -6.70 1.14 -24.54
C ASP A 101 -7.02 2.04 -25.76
N PHE A 102 -8.03 1.64 -26.53
CA PHE A 102 -8.40 2.36 -27.75
C PHE A 102 -8.84 3.80 -27.47
N PRO A 103 -9.74 4.10 -26.50
CA PRO A 103 -10.09 5.48 -26.18
C PRO A 103 -8.90 6.36 -25.81
N THR A 104 -7.96 5.83 -25.03
CA THR A 104 -6.75 6.57 -24.64
C THR A 104 -5.81 6.79 -25.82
N ALA A 105 -5.67 5.80 -26.71
CA ALA A 105 -4.91 5.96 -27.96
C ALA A 105 -5.53 7.04 -28.88
N VAL A 106 -6.86 7.08 -28.99
CA VAL A 106 -7.58 8.12 -29.74
C VAL A 106 -7.31 9.49 -29.12
N ARG A 107 -7.46 9.64 -27.80
CA ARG A 107 -7.22 10.91 -27.10
C ARG A 107 -5.79 11.41 -27.28
N LYS A 108 -4.78 10.54 -27.15
CA LYS A 108 -3.36 10.88 -27.36
C LYS A 108 -3.08 11.41 -28.77
N LEU A 109 -3.64 10.76 -29.79
CA LEU A 109 -3.48 11.20 -31.17
C LEU A 109 -4.29 12.47 -31.46
N ALA A 110 -5.44 12.64 -30.81
CA ALA A 110 -6.25 13.84 -30.90
C ALA A 110 -5.52 15.05 -30.30
N ASP A 111 -4.93 14.91 -29.12
CA ASP A 111 -4.12 15.95 -28.49
C ASP A 111 -2.94 16.37 -29.38
N ARG A 112 -2.27 15.38 -30.01
CA ARG A 112 -1.19 15.63 -30.97
C ARG A 112 -1.67 16.39 -32.21
N ALA A 113 -2.88 16.11 -32.68
CA ALA A 113 -3.49 16.75 -33.83
C ALA A 113 -4.24 18.05 -33.49
N GLY A 114 -4.33 18.43 -32.20
CA GLY A 114 -5.13 19.56 -31.74
C GLY A 114 -6.65 19.37 -31.89
N ILE A 115 -7.13 18.12 -31.92
CA ILE A 115 -8.54 17.77 -32.08
C ILE A 115 -9.16 17.54 -30.69
N PRO A 116 -10.23 18.26 -30.31
CA PRO A 116 -10.88 18.08 -29.02
C PRO A 116 -11.70 16.78 -28.97
N VAL A 117 -11.51 15.96 -27.92
CA VAL A 117 -12.27 14.72 -27.68
C VAL A 117 -13.12 14.85 -26.41
N PRO A 118 -14.43 14.53 -26.43
CA PRO A 118 -15.28 14.50 -25.24
C PRO A 118 -14.85 13.42 -24.23
N ASP A 119 -14.79 13.73 -22.92
CA ASP A 119 -14.39 12.79 -21.86
C ASP A 119 -15.57 12.01 -21.26
N ASP A 120 -15.39 10.71 -21.00
CA ASP A 120 -16.37 9.81 -20.37
C ASP A 120 -16.32 9.84 -18.83
N GLY A 121 -16.32 11.04 -18.25
CA GLY A 121 -16.58 11.24 -16.81
C GLY A 121 -18.07 11.50 -16.56
N PRO A 122 -18.57 11.35 -15.31
CA PRO A 122 -19.86 11.94 -14.95
C PRO A 122 -19.82 13.42 -15.35
N ASP A 123 -20.81 13.86 -16.12
CA ASP A 123 -20.92 15.22 -16.61
C ASP A 123 -21.18 16.16 -15.42
N ASP A 124 -20.10 16.63 -14.79
CA ASP A 124 -20.10 17.85 -13.98
C ASP A 124 -19.51 18.95 -14.87
N GLY A 125 -20.40 19.50 -15.72
CA GLY A 125 -20.09 20.12 -17.00
C GLY A 125 -18.94 21.12 -17.00
N GLY A 126 -18.07 21.07 -18.02
CA GLY A 126 -17.07 22.09 -18.44
C GLY A 126 -16.01 22.54 -17.42
N ALA A 127 -16.43 22.96 -16.23
CA ALA A 127 -15.65 23.48 -15.12
C ALA A 127 -14.67 22.46 -14.54
N SER A 128 -15.07 21.21 -14.33
CA SER A 128 -14.18 20.16 -13.80
C SER A 128 -13.03 19.82 -14.75
N ARG A 129 -13.32 19.78 -16.07
CA ARG A 129 -12.30 19.61 -17.13
C ARG A 129 -11.35 20.81 -17.22
N ASN A 130 -11.89 22.02 -17.18
CA ASN A 130 -11.10 23.24 -17.18
C ASN A 130 -10.18 23.32 -15.95
N LEU A 131 -10.67 22.88 -14.79
CA LEU A 131 -9.88 22.80 -13.56
C LEU A 131 -8.73 21.80 -13.72
N ARG A 132 -9.00 20.57 -14.16
CA ARG A 132 -7.95 19.54 -14.36
C ARG A 132 -6.86 20.04 -15.31
N LYS A 133 -7.23 20.64 -16.43
CA LYS A 133 -6.29 21.24 -17.38
C LYS A 133 -5.44 22.33 -16.74
N ALA A 134 -6.08 23.29 -16.07
CA ALA A 134 -5.37 24.37 -15.38
C ALA A 134 -4.41 23.85 -14.30
N LEU A 135 -4.80 22.79 -13.57
CA LEU A 135 -3.94 22.14 -12.59
C LEU A 135 -2.69 21.53 -13.23
N LEU A 136 -2.82 20.83 -14.37
CA LEU A 136 -1.69 20.25 -15.10
C LEU A 136 -0.75 21.34 -15.63
N GLU A 137 -1.31 22.43 -16.15
CA GLU A 137 -0.53 23.58 -16.62
C GLU A 137 0.26 24.23 -15.47
N VAL A 138 -0.35 24.42 -14.31
CA VAL A 138 0.34 24.92 -13.10
C VAL A 138 1.47 23.98 -12.67
N HIS A 139 1.23 22.67 -12.64
CA HIS A 139 2.26 21.70 -12.25
C HIS A 139 3.45 21.70 -13.22
N ASN A 140 3.19 21.68 -14.52
CA ASN A 140 4.23 21.74 -15.54
C ASN A 140 5.02 23.05 -15.49
N LEU A 141 4.31 24.17 -15.26
CA LEU A 141 4.91 25.49 -15.10
C LEU A 141 5.85 25.56 -13.88
N VAL A 142 5.41 25.05 -12.73
CA VAL A 142 6.20 25.01 -11.49
C VAL A 142 7.38 24.04 -11.64
N ALA A 143 7.18 22.86 -12.25
CA ALA A 143 8.24 21.89 -12.50
C ALA A 143 9.37 22.50 -13.33
N GLY A 144 9.04 23.15 -14.46
CA GLY A 144 10.03 23.80 -15.31
C GLY A 144 10.77 24.95 -14.63
N TRP A 145 10.10 25.67 -13.73
CA TRP A 145 10.72 26.74 -12.95
C TRP A 145 11.67 26.21 -11.88
N TRP A 146 11.22 25.28 -11.04
CA TRP A 146 12.06 24.67 -10.01
C TRP A 146 13.25 23.92 -10.59
N ALA A 147 13.08 23.21 -11.71
CA ALA A 147 14.20 22.58 -12.43
C ALA A 147 15.24 23.61 -12.88
N ARG A 148 14.79 24.76 -13.41
CA ARG A 148 15.69 25.86 -13.79
C ARG A 148 16.42 26.41 -12.56
N LEU A 149 15.71 26.67 -11.48
CA LEU A 149 16.29 27.21 -10.24
C LEU A 149 17.37 26.30 -9.65
N LEU A 150 17.19 24.99 -9.71
CA LEU A 150 18.21 24.03 -9.25
C LEU A 150 19.57 24.26 -9.94
N HIS A 151 19.55 24.66 -11.22
CA HIS A 151 20.75 24.88 -12.01
C HIS A 151 21.28 26.32 -11.95
N THR A 152 20.39 27.32 -11.92
CA THR A 152 20.78 28.73 -12.10
C THR A 152 20.85 29.53 -10.80
N SER A 153 20.09 29.14 -9.78
CA SER A 153 20.01 29.91 -8.54
C SER A 153 21.19 29.60 -7.63
N LYS A 154 21.83 30.67 -7.11
CA LYS A 154 22.82 30.53 -6.03
C LYS A 154 22.21 29.92 -4.77
N LYS A 155 20.94 30.22 -4.47
CA LYS A 155 20.21 29.67 -3.31
C LYS A 155 20.03 28.14 -3.37
N ALA A 156 20.14 27.54 -4.56
CA ALA A 156 20.02 26.09 -4.73
C ALA A 156 21.34 25.32 -4.47
N GLU A 157 22.41 25.98 -3.99
CA GLU A 157 23.68 25.30 -3.70
C GLU A 157 23.57 24.13 -2.71
N PRO A 158 22.82 24.23 -1.60
CA PRO A 158 22.63 23.09 -0.70
C PRO A 158 21.98 21.88 -1.40
N ALA A 159 21.08 22.12 -2.36
CA ALA A 159 20.46 21.05 -3.14
C ALA A 159 21.48 20.37 -4.07
N ARG A 160 22.34 21.16 -4.73
CA ARG A 160 23.41 20.64 -5.58
C ARG A 160 24.48 19.91 -4.78
N GLU A 161 24.87 20.41 -3.61
CA GLU A 161 25.77 19.72 -2.68
C GLU A 161 25.16 18.39 -2.24
N TYR A 162 23.88 18.36 -1.88
CA TYR A 162 23.21 17.13 -1.53
C TYR A 162 23.23 16.11 -2.69
N LEU A 163 22.91 16.53 -3.92
CA LEU A 163 22.98 15.66 -5.10
C LEU A 163 24.41 15.15 -5.34
N ARG A 164 25.43 16.00 -5.19
CA ARG A 164 26.85 15.62 -5.28
C ARG A 164 27.25 14.61 -4.20
N SER A 165 26.83 14.81 -2.96
CA SER A 165 27.07 13.87 -1.84
C SER A 165 26.45 12.49 -2.10
N ARG A 166 25.37 12.47 -2.89
CA ARG A 166 24.72 11.26 -3.36
C ARG A 166 25.23 10.81 -4.71
N ALA A 167 26.29 11.36 -5.30
CA ALA A 167 26.74 10.98 -6.66
C ALA A 167 25.59 10.98 -7.70
N MET A 168 24.67 11.94 -7.62
CA MET A 168 23.64 12.18 -8.63
C MET A 168 24.06 13.37 -9.50
N GLY A 169 24.50 13.08 -10.72
CA GLY A 169 25.02 14.07 -11.66
C GLY A 169 23.96 15.07 -12.15
N LYS A 170 24.42 16.13 -12.83
CA LYS A 170 23.54 17.17 -13.40
C LYS A 170 22.62 16.60 -14.48
N GLU A 171 23.14 15.66 -15.26
CA GLU A 171 22.45 15.00 -16.37
C GLU A 171 21.31 14.13 -15.82
N LEU A 172 21.58 13.35 -14.77
CA LEU A 172 20.56 12.56 -14.07
C LEU A 172 19.49 13.46 -13.44
N ALA A 173 19.90 14.55 -12.80
CA ALA A 173 18.96 15.52 -12.24
C ALA A 173 18.04 16.13 -13.31
N ARG A 174 18.57 16.43 -14.51
CA ARG A 174 17.77 16.91 -15.66
C ARG A 174 16.84 15.85 -16.20
N GLU A 175 17.33 14.62 -16.38
CA GLU A 175 16.56 13.48 -16.90
C GLU A 175 15.34 13.15 -16.03
N TRP A 176 15.49 13.32 -14.70
CA TRP A 176 14.42 13.13 -13.72
C TRP A 176 13.64 14.40 -13.39
N GLY A 177 13.95 15.53 -14.03
CA GLY A 177 13.28 16.80 -13.79
C GLY A 177 13.41 17.31 -12.35
N LEU A 178 14.49 16.95 -11.65
CA LEU A 178 14.70 17.40 -10.27
C LEU A 178 14.78 18.92 -10.21
N GLY A 179 14.23 19.50 -9.15
CA GLY A 179 14.13 20.94 -8.99
C GLY A 179 14.49 21.45 -7.60
N TYR A 180 14.47 22.76 -7.43
CA TYR A 180 14.67 23.42 -6.14
C TYR A 180 13.49 24.36 -5.87
N ALA A 181 12.81 24.15 -4.73
CA ALA A 181 11.81 25.07 -4.22
C ALA A 181 12.51 26.17 -3.39
N PRO A 182 12.32 27.46 -3.72
CA PRO A 182 12.88 28.57 -2.94
C PRO A 182 12.53 28.50 -1.46
N ASP A 183 13.42 28.96 -0.59
CA ASP A 183 13.16 29.06 0.84
C ASP A 183 12.45 30.38 1.18
N GLU A 184 11.26 30.55 0.62
CA GLU A 184 10.43 31.75 0.73
C GLU A 184 8.96 31.35 0.87
N TRP A 185 8.17 32.15 1.59
CA TRP A 185 6.79 31.77 1.92
C TRP A 185 5.83 31.82 0.74
N GLU A 186 6.09 32.65 -0.27
CA GLU A 186 5.14 32.93 -1.35
C GLU A 186 5.82 33.01 -2.73
N ALA A 187 7.08 32.59 -2.87
CA ALA A 187 7.81 32.75 -4.13
C ALA A 187 7.15 31.97 -5.29
N THR A 188 6.71 30.73 -5.04
CA THR A 188 5.99 29.92 -6.01
C THR A 188 4.60 30.48 -6.26
N LEU A 189 3.92 30.94 -5.21
CA LEU A 189 2.61 31.56 -5.30
C LEU A 189 2.63 32.80 -6.19
N GLU A 190 3.57 33.72 -5.96
CA GLU A 190 3.76 34.92 -6.77
C GLU A 190 4.14 34.57 -8.20
N TYR A 191 5.07 33.62 -8.39
CA TYR A 191 5.49 33.17 -9.72
C TYR A 191 4.31 32.66 -10.57
N VAL A 192 3.39 31.92 -9.97
CA VAL A 192 2.22 31.36 -10.66
C VAL A 192 1.13 32.43 -10.84
N ARG A 193 0.89 33.29 -9.84
CA ARG A 193 -0.08 34.41 -9.95
C ARG A 193 0.29 35.41 -11.03
N GLN A 194 1.56 35.75 -11.17
CA GLN A 194 2.07 36.62 -12.25
C GLN A 194 1.78 36.08 -13.65
N ARG A 195 1.43 34.80 -13.78
CA ARG A 195 1.06 34.13 -15.04
C ARG A 195 -0.46 33.98 -15.21
N GLY A 196 -1.26 34.61 -14.36
CA GLY A 196 -2.71 34.73 -14.53
C GLY A 196 -3.53 33.59 -13.93
N TYR A 197 -2.92 32.67 -13.17
CA TYR A 197 -3.68 31.60 -12.51
C TYR A 197 -4.37 32.11 -11.26
N ARG A 198 -5.66 31.80 -11.15
CA ARG A 198 -6.52 32.25 -10.04
C ARG A 198 -6.31 31.38 -8.80
N ASP A 199 -6.46 32.00 -7.64
CA ASP A 199 -6.27 31.33 -6.34
C ASP A 199 -7.15 30.09 -6.15
N GLU A 200 -8.35 30.03 -6.75
CA GLU A 200 -9.21 28.84 -6.70
C GLU A 200 -8.50 27.59 -7.28
N VAL A 201 -7.77 27.75 -8.39
CA VAL A 201 -7.00 26.64 -8.98
C VAL A 201 -5.79 26.28 -8.10
N LEU A 202 -5.17 27.29 -7.49
CA LEU A 202 -3.98 27.09 -6.66
C LEU A 202 -4.31 26.32 -5.38
N ARG A 203 -5.45 26.59 -4.76
CA ARG A 203 -5.95 25.85 -3.59
C ARG A 203 -6.12 24.36 -3.88
N GLU A 204 -6.69 24.03 -5.03
CA GLU A 204 -6.93 22.65 -5.46
C GLU A 204 -5.66 21.92 -5.95
N SER A 205 -4.54 22.63 -6.12
CA SER A 205 -3.32 22.04 -6.68
C SER A 205 -2.55 21.13 -5.74
N GLY A 206 -2.74 21.29 -4.42
CA GLY A 206 -1.91 20.61 -3.42
C GLY A 206 -0.46 21.13 -3.33
N LEU A 207 -0.11 22.20 -4.05
CA LEU A 207 1.20 22.88 -4.00
C LEU A 207 1.27 24.00 -2.95
N PHE A 208 0.10 24.44 -2.47
CA PHE A 208 -0.04 25.52 -1.50
C PHE A 208 -0.74 25.02 -0.25
N SER A 209 -0.40 25.59 0.90
CA SER A 209 -1.07 25.36 2.18
C SER A 209 -1.87 26.61 2.54
N GLU A 210 -2.94 26.43 3.31
CA GLU A 210 -3.76 27.55 3.79
C GLU A 210 -3.47 27.85 5.25
N LYS A 211 -3.54 29.13 5.63
CA LYS A 211 -3.62 29.57 7.02
C LYS A 211 -5.05 30.01 7.30
N GLU A 212 -5.63 29.51 8.39
CA GLU A 212 -6.94 29.97 8.86
C GLU A 212 -6.96 31.49 8.98
N ALA A 213 -8.04 32.09 8.52
CA ALA A 213 -8.22 33.53 8.59
C ALA A 213 -8.81 33.93 9.93
N GLU A 214 -8.17 34.88 10.63
CA GLU A 214 -8.79 35.60 11.73
C GLU A 214 -9.77 36.65 11.18
N GLY A 215 -10.98 36.70 11.75
CA GLY A 215 -11.93 37.80 11.52
C GLY A 215 -12.66 37.82 10.17
N GLY A 216 -12.98 36.66 9.59
CA GLY A 216 -13.85 36.58 8.41
C GLY A 216 -13.21 36.95 7.07
N ARG A 217 -11.87 37.11 7.03
CA ARG A 217 -11.12 37.28 5.78
C ARG A 217 -10.95 35.93 5.07
N ARG A 218 -10.60 35.96 3.77
CA ARG A 218 -10.28 34.74 3.00
C ARG A 218 -8.95 34.15 3.52
N ALA A 219 -8.89 32.82 3.68
CA ALA A 219 -7.68 32.12 4.12
C ALA A 219 -6.48 32.46 3.21
N ARG A 220 -5.37 32.87 3.82
CA ARG A 220 -4.13 33.21 3.09
C ARG A 220 -3.45 31.91 2.70
N ILE A 221 -3.21 31.74 1.40
CA ILE A 221 -2.45 30.61 0.88
C ILE A 221 -0.96 30.96 0.81
N TYR A 222 -0.11 29.98 1.02
CA TYR A 222 1.35 30.12 0.99
C TYR A 222 2.01 28.83 0.47
N ASP A 223 3.28 28.92 0.10
CA ASP A 223 4.04 27.82 -0.47
C ASP A 223 4.15 26.65 0.52
N ARG A 224 3.71 25.46 0.08
CA ARG A 224 3.86 24.21 0.84
C ARG A 224 5.31 23.75 0.90
N PHE A 225 6.05 23.95 -0.18
CA PHE A 225 7.43 23.52 -0.33
C PHE A 225 8.37 24.71 -0.24
N ARG A 226 9.31 24.66 0.70
CA ARG A 226 10.27 25.74 0.95
C ARG A 226 11.64 25.16 1.27
N GLY A 227 12.69 25.65 0.60
CA GLY A 227 14.07 25.23 0.83
C GLY A 227 14.30 23.73 0.61
N ARG A 228 13.64 23.16 -0.42
CA ARG A 228 13.62 21.70 -0.64
C ARG A 228 14.16 21.32 -2.01
N LEU A 229 14.83 20.17 -2.05
CA LEU A 229 15.07 19.45 -3.30
C LEU A 229 13.75 18.78 -3.73
N MET A 230 13.34 19.05 -4.95
CA MET A 230 12.04 18.66 -5.49
C MET A 230 12.18 17.51 -6.47
N PHE A 231 11.34 16.49 -6.28
CA PHE A 231 11.18 15.33 -7.13
C PHE A 231 9.79 15.41 -7.77
N PRO A 232 9.67 15.66 -9.08
CA PRO A 232 8.37 15.66 -9.75
C PRO A 232 7.78 14.25 -9.74
N ILE A 233 6.50 14.15 -9.39
CA ILE A 233 5.72 12.92 -9.46
C ILE A 233 4.85 13.00 -10.70
N CYS A 234 5.02 12.05 -11.61
CA CYS A 234 4.25 12.00 -12.85
C CYS A 234 3.18 10.91 -12.83
N ASP A 235 2.13 11.11 -13.62
CA ASP A 235 1.22 10.03 -13.98
C ASP A 235 1.90 9.01 -14.91
N ASP A 236 1.17 8.00 -15.36
CA ASP A 236 1.74 6.94 -16.21
C ASP A 236 2.06 7.40 -17.66
N SER A 237 1.56 8.58 -18.05
CA SER A 237 1.86 9.23 -19.33
C SER A 237 3.07 10.17 -19.26
N GLY A 238 3.55 10.47 -18.05
CA GLY A 238 4.69 11.35 -17.80
C GLY A 238 4.33 12.81 -17.51
N GLN A 239 3.04 13.15 -17.38
CA GLN A 239 2.61 14.49 -16.97
C GLN A 239 2.87 14.70 -15.48
N VAL A 240 3.39 15.87 -15.08
CA VAL A 240 3.63 16.17 -13.66
C VAL A 240 2.30 16.42 -12.96
N ILE A 241 1.99 15.61 -11.95
CA ILE A 241 0.72 15.65 -11.20
C ILE A 241 0.90 16.01 -9.72
N ALA A 242 2.14 15.93 -9.21
CA ALA A 242 2.49 16.28 -7.84
C ALA A 242 4.01 16.40 -7.67
N PHE A 243 4.47 16.65 -6.45
CA PHE A 243 5.88 16.65 -6.09
C PHE A 243 6.12 15.99 -4.74
N SER A 244 7.33 15.45 -4.58
CA SER A 244 7.93 15.15 -3.29
C SER A 244 9.09 16.12 -3.02
N GLY A 245 9.13 16.71 -1.83
CA GLY A 245 10.13 17.69 -1.42
C GLY A 245 10.97 17.18 -0.26
N ARG A 246 12.27 16.99 -0.49
CA ARG A 246 13.23 16.61 0.54
C ARG A 246 13.81 17.84 1.23
N THR A 247 13.79 17.88 2.56
CA THR A 247 14.46 18.94 3.33
C THR A 247 15.97 18.93 3.07
N LEU A 248 16.53 20.13 2.93
CA LEU A 248 17.97 20.35 2.85
C LEU A 248 18.55 20.80 4.20
N ASP A 249 17.69 21.23 5.12
CA ASP A 249 18.05 21.54 6.50
C ASP A 249 18.06 20.25 7.33
N PRO A 250 19.22 19.81 7.85
CA PRO A 250 19.33 18.64 8.70
C PRO A 250 18.73 18.84 10.10
N ASN A 251 18.52 20.10 10.53
CA ASN A 251 18.02 20.44 11.86
C ASN A 251 16.49 20.65 11.90
N LEU A 252 15.83 20.65 10.74
CA LEU A 252 14.40 20.85 10.65
C LEU A 252 13.65 19.70 11.33
N LYS A 253 12.96 19.99 12.44
CA LYS A 253 12.10 19.03 13.14
C LYS A 253 10.91 18.67 12.25
N GLY A 254 10.82 17.42 11.79
CA GLY A 254 9.70 16.91 11.00
C GLY A 254 10.10 15.83 10.00
N ALA A 255 9.17 15.48 9.10
CA ALA A 255 9.43 14.46 8.07
C ALA A 255 10.47 14.95 7.06
N LYS A 256 11.47 14.09 6.79
CA LYS A 256 12.54 14.31 5.81
C LYS A 256 12.01 14.58 4.40
N TYR A 257 10.94 13.89 4.03
CA TYR A 257 10.21 14.06 2.79
C TYR A 257 8.77 14.52 3.07
N VAL A 258 8.30 15.45 2.25
CA VAL A 258 6.90 15.90 2.26
C VAL A 258 6.39 15.80 0.84
N ASN A 259 5.21 15.22 0.65
CA ASN A 259 4.55 15.17 -0.66
C ASN A 259 3.51 16.29 -0.78
N SER A 260 3.09 16.57 -2.02
CA SER A 260 1.94 17.43 -2.30
C SER A 260 0.71 17.01 -1.48
N GLY A 261 -0.17 17.97 -1.23
CA GLY A 261 -1.51 17.70 -0.73
C GLY A 261 -2.30 16.80 -1.69
N ALA A 262 -3.36 16.15 -1.20
CA ALA A 262 -4.29 15.46 -2.09
C ALA A 262 -4.92 16.48 -3.04
N SER A 263 -5.10 16.10 -4.30
CA SER A 263 -5.69 16.95 -5.34
C SER A 263 -6.49 16.10 -6.33
N PRO A 264 -7.28 16.73 -7.22
CA PRO A 264 -7.89 16.02 -8.35
C PRO A 264 -6.89 15.32 -9.28
N LEU A 265 -5.61 15.72 -9.24
CA LEU A 265 -4.54 15.09 -10.03
C LEU A 265 -3.80 13.98 -9.26
N PHE A 266 -3.75 14.05 -7.93
CA PHE A 266 -2.83 13.25 -7.14
C PHE A 266 -3.46 12.63 -5.90
N ARG A 267 -3.43 11.30 -5.88
CA ARG A 267 -3.73 10.46 -4.72
C ARG A 267 -2.53 9.56 -4.44
N LYS A 268 -1.89 9.77 -3.28
CA LYS A 268 -0.66 9.05 -2.87
C LYS A 268 -0.81 7.53 -2.91
N SER A 269 -2.02 7.03 -2.64
CA SER A 269 -2.38 5.62 -2.61
C SER A 269 -2.51 4.96 -3.99
N GLU A 270 -2.41 5.73 -5.07
CA GLU A 270 -2.71 5.29 -6.44
C GLU A 270 -1.57 5.62 -7.43
N VAL A 271 -0.39 6.00 -6.94
CA VAL A 271 0.71 6.50 -7.79
C VAL A 271 2.06 5.96 -7.32
N PHE A 272 2.79 5.34 -8.25
CA PHE A 272 4.19 4.99 -8.07
C PHE A 272 5.11 6.07 -8.63
N PHE A 273 6.17 6.39 -7.90
CA PHE A 273 7.26 7.20 -8.42
C PHE A 273 7.91 6.48 -9.61
N GLY A 274 8.26 7.23 -10.66
CA GLY A 274 9.03 6.70 -11.79
C GLY A 274 8.29 5.71 -12.71
N LEU A 275 7.01 5.41 -12.47
CA LEU A 275 6.28 4.40 -13.26
C LEU A 275 6.27 4.73 -14.76
N HIS A 276 6.06 5.98 -15.16
CA HIS A 276 6.14 6.41 -16.56
C HIS A 276 7.48 6.05 -17.25
N LYS A 277 8.59 5.98 -16.50
CA LYS A 277 9.92 5.61 -17.01
C LYS A 277 10.19 4.11 -16.95
N THR A 278 9.52 3.36 -16.06
CA THR A 278 9.83 1.94 -15.80
C THR A 278 8.75 0.97 -16.28
N LYS A 279 7.52 1.44 -16.52
CA LYS A 279 6.35 0.66 -16.97
C LYS A 279 6.67 -0.27 -18.14
N ARG A 280 7.41 0.24 -19.14
CA ARG A 280 7.76 -0.57 -20.31
C ARG A 280 8.65 -1.76 -19.96
N THR A 281 9.71 -1.54 -19.20
CA THR A 281 10.62 -2.61 -18.76
C THR A 281 9.87 -3.63 -17.90
N ILE A 282 8.99 -3.18 -17.01
CA ILE A 282 8.18 -4.07 -16.16
C ILE A 282 7.28 -4.97 -17.01
N LEU A 283 6.65 -4.43 -18.05
CA LEU A 283 5.84 -5.20 -18.99
C LEU A 283 6.67 -6.21 -19.78
N ASP A 284 7.83 -5.79 -20.28
CA ASP A 284 8.71 -6.63 -21.10
C ASP A 284 9.33 -7.78 -20.26
N THR A 285 9.68 -7.54 -18.99
CA THR A 285 10.26 -8.55 -18.09
C THR A 285 9.21 -9.32 -17.29
N ARG A 286 7.96 -8.85 -17.28
CA ARG A 286 6.88 -9.31 -16.37
C ARG A 286 7.29 -9.31 -14.89
N ARG A 287 8.24 -8.45 -14.52
CA ARG A 287 8.84 -8.39 -13.18
C ARG A 287 9.03 -6.95 -12.74
N ALA A 288 8.53 -6.60 -11.55
CA ALA A 288 8.79 -5.30 -10.91
C ALA A 288 9.74 -5.44 -9.70
N VAL A 289 10.57 -4.43 -9.45
CA VAL A 289 11.32 -4.28 -8.20
C VAL A 289 10.68 -3.17 -7.37
N LEU A 290 10.19 -3.51 -6.18
CA LEU A 290 9.54 -2.56 -5.28
C LEU A 290 10.57 -2.01 -4.29
N CYS A 291 10.89 -0.73 -4.42
CA CYS A 291 11.83 0.00 -3.55
C CYS A 291 11.09 0.94 -2.60
N GLU A 292 11.74 1.41 -1.54
CA GLU A 292 11.12 2.31 -0.57
C GLU A 292 10.99 3.75 -1.09
N GLY A 293 12.07 4.28 -1.66
CA GLY A 293 12.19 5.71 -1.93
C GLY A 293 12.46 6.08 -3.39
N GLN A 294 12.31 7.38 -3.66
CA GLN A 294 12.59 7.95 -4.98
C GLN A 294 14.08 7.84 -5.34
N ILE A 295 14.99 7.99 -4.36
CA ILE A 295 16.43 7.92 -4.60
C ILE A 295 16.85 6.51 -5.00
N ASP A 296 16.33 5.49 -4.32
CA ASP A 296 16.61 4.08 -4.62
C ASP A 296 16.21 3.74 -6.06
N LEU A 297 15.01 4.18 -6.45
CA LEU A 297 14.51 4.01 -7.81
C LEU A 297 15.38 4.73 -8.84
N ILE A 298 15.71 6.01 -8.60
CA ILE A 298 16.56 6.80 -9.50
C ILE A 298 17.91 6.12 -9.69
N ARG A 299 18.50 5.60 -8.59
CA ARG A 299 19.79 4.91 -8.63
C ARG A 299 19.72 3.61 -9.40
N MET A 300 18.72 2.78 -9.12
CA MET A 300 18.48 1.55 -9.86
C MET A 300 18.34 1.83 -11.36
N TRP A 301 17.56 2.85 -11.71
CA TRP A 301 17.36 3.24 -13.10
C TRP A 301 18.65 3.71 -13.78
N GLU A 302 19.46 4.51 -13.09
CA GLU A 302 20.77 4.98 -13.57
C GLU A 302 21.71 3.80 -13.88
N HIS A 303 21.68 2.75 -13.05
CA HIS A 303 22.47 1.53 -13.24
C HIS A 303 21.79 0.52 -14.18
N GLY A 304 20.73 0.91 -14.89
CA GLY A 304 20.07 0.06 -15.90
C GLY A 304 19.05 -0.93 -15.35
N ILE A 305 18.78 -0.92 -14.04
CA ILE A 305 17.70 -1.69 -13.40
C ILE A 305 16.40 -0.87 -13.56
N ARG A 306 15.82 -0.94 -14.75
CA ARG A 306 14.73 -0.05 -15.20
C ARG A 306 13.33 -0.60 -14.97
N ASN A 307 13.19 -1.63 -14.15
CA ASN A 307 11.92 -2.22 -13.74
C ASN A 307 11.58 -1.94 -12.27
N ALA A 308 12.19 -0.91 -11.67
CA ALA A 308 11.91 -0.48 -10.30
C ALA A 308 10.70 0.46 -10.19
N VAL A 309 9.99 0.40 -9.07
CA VAL A 309 8.89 1.30 -8.66
C VAL A 309 9.00 1.63 -7.18
N ALA A 310 8.56 2.83 -6.77
CA ALA A 310 8.58 3.24 -5.37
C ALA A 310 7.26 3.93 -4.97
N PRO A 311 6.60 3.53 -3.87
CA PRO A 311 5.43 4.23 -3.34
C PRO A 311 5.77 5.64 -2.83
N GLN A 312 4.77 6.51 -2.69
CA GLN A 312 4.97 7.91 -2.27
C GLN A 312 5.02 8.10 -0.74
N GLY A 313 6.00 7.50 -0.06
CA GLY A 313 6.25 7.72 1.38
C GLY A 313 5.08 7.39 2.31
N THR A 314 4.05 6.72 1.81
CA THR A 314 2.93 6.13 2.55
C THR A 314 2.97 4.62 2.38
N ALA A 315 2.26 3.89 3.24
CA ALA A 315 2.17 2.43 3.10
C ALA A 315 1.74 2.04 1.68
N PHE A 316 2.39 1.00 1.15
CA PHE A 316 1.93 0.27 -0.03
C PHE A 316 0.45 -0.10 0.13
N THR A 317 -0.35 -0.05 -0.95
CA THR A 317 -1.82 -0.14 -0.89
C THR A 317 -2.35 -1.21 -1.83
N GLU A 318 -3.58 -1.67 -1.63
CA GLU A 318 -4.25 -2.60 -2.54
C GLU A 318 -4.35 -2.08 -3.98
N VAL A 319 -4.50 -0.77 -4.16
CA VAL A 319 -4.52 -0.16 -5.50
C VAL A 319 -3.15 -0.33 -6.16
N HIS A 320 -2.06 -0.11 -5.43
CA HIS A 320 -0.70 -0.38 -5.90
C HIS A 320 -0.51 -1.86 -6.29
N GLY A 321 -0.99 -2.80 -5.47
CA GLY A 321 -0.96 -4.24 -5.79
C GLY A 321 -1.69 -4.57 -7.10
N LYS A 322 -2.91 -4.05 -7.28
CA LYS A 322 -3.69 -4.20 -8.53
C LYS A 322 -3.01 -3.56 -9.74
N MET A 323 -2.37 -2.40 -9.57
CA MET A 323 -1.59 -1.77 -10.64
C MET A 323 -0.42 -2.65 -11.06
N LEU A 324 0.34 -3.19 -10.11
CA LEU A 324 1.45 -4.10 -10.43
C LEU A 324 0.98 -5.39 -11.08
N LYS A 325 -0.15 -5.97 -10.64
CA LYS A 325 -0.70 -7.19 -11.26
C LYS A 325 -1.02 -7.01 -12.75
N ARG A 326 -1.41 -5.81 -13.18
CA ARG A 326 -1.63 -5.51 -14.60
C ARG A 326 -0.32 -5.46 -15.40
N LEU A 327 0.81 -5.17 -14.75
CA LEU A 327 2.09 -4.92 -15.40
C LEU A 327 3.08 -6.09 -15.28
N ALA A 328 3.03 -6.84 -14.18
CA ALA A 328 3.97 -7.89 -13.82
C ALA A 328 3.25 -9.15 -13.30
N ASP A 329 3.95 -10.27 -13.36
CA ASP A 329 3.58 -11.53 -12.70
C ASP A 329 4.35 -11.71 -11.39
N GLU A 330 5.55 -11.12 -11.29
CA GLU A 330 6.44 -11.23 -10.14
C GLU A 330 6.86 -9.85 -9.62
N VAL A 331 6.92 -9.72 -8.30
CA VAL A 331 7.43 -8.53 -7.60
C VAL A 331 8.57 -8.95 -6.66
N ILE A 332 9.72 -8.30 -6.83
CA ILE A 332 10.85 -8.42 -5.90
C ILE A 332 10.81 -7.22 -4.95
N ILE A 333 10.59 -7.45 -3.67
CA ILE A 333 10.67 -6.41 -2.64
C ILE A 333 12.14 -6.18 -2.31
N CYS A 334 12.60 -4.94 -2.45
CA CYS A 334 13.98 -4.51 -2.22
C CYS A 334 13.98 -3.27 -1.33
N PHE A 335 13.84 -3.52 -0.03
CA PHE A 335 13.74 -2.53 1.04
C PHE A 335 15.02 -2.51 1.88
N ASP A 336 15.13 -1.53 2.77
CA ASP A 336 16.30 -1.31 3.61
C ASP A 336 16.51 -2.49 4.57
N ALA A 337 17.77 -2.81 4.88
CA ALA A 337 18.14 -3.92 5.77
C ALA A 337 17.85 -3.64 7.27
N ASP A 338 16.92 -2.76 7.60
CA ASP A 338 16.58 -2.36 8.96
C ASP A 338 15.20 -2.88 9.42
N ARG A 339 14.86 -2.66 10.69
CA ARG A 339 13.59 -3.13 11.27
C ARG A 339 12.36 -2.46 10.62
N ALA A 340 12.50 -1.23 10.12
CA ALA A 340 11.42 -0.52 9.46
C ALA A 340 11.16 -1.11 8.07
N GLY A 341 12.22 -1.38 7.29
CA GLY A 341 12.17 -2.02 5.98
C GLY A 341 11.62 -3.45 6.05
N GLN A 342 11.97 -4.21 7.09
CA GLN A 342 11.38 -5.55 7.34
C GLN A 342 9.86 -5.46 7.57
N LYS A 343 9.41 -4.59 8.47
CA LYS A 343 7.97 -4.37 8.71
C LYS A 343 7.23 -3.87 7.47
N ALA A 344 7.87 -3.00 6.68
CA ALA A 344 7.30 -2.52 5.42
C ALA A 344 7.18 -3.65 4.39
N SER A 345 8.15 -4.57 4.35
CA SER A 345 8.14 -5.74 3.48
C SER A 345 6.97 -6.65 3.82
N GLU A 346 6.79 -7.00 5.10
CA GLU A 346 5.68 -7.83 5.58
C GLU A 346 4.32 -7.24 5.17
N LYS A 347 4.10 -5.95 5.42
CA LYS A 347 2.85 -5.28 5.02
C LYS A 347 2.63 -5.28 3.51
N SER A 348 3.70 -5.10 2.74
CA SER A 348 3.62 -5.10 1.28
C SER A 348 3.29 -6.49 0.73
N VAL A 349 3.81 -7.54 1.36
CA VAL A 349 3.53 -8.93 0.99
C VAL A 349 2.06 -9.25 1.11
N GLU A 350 1.39 -8.85 2.20
CA GLU A 350 -0.05 -9.14 2.38
C GLU A 350 -0.85 -8.65 1.17
N ILE A 351 -0.56 -7.43 0.73
CA ILE A 351 -1.24 -6.78 -0.39
C ILE A 351 -0.90 -7.47 -1.73
N LEU A 352 0.36 -7.86 -1.92
CA LEU A 352 0.81 -8.52 -3.14
C LEU A 352 0.22 -9.93 -3.27
N LEU A 353 0.14 -10.69 -2.16
CA LEU A 353 -0.49 -12.01 -2.12
C LEU A 353 -1.98 -11.92 -2.46
N GLU A 354 -2.67 -10.93 -1.90
CA GLU A 354 -4.09 -10.70 -2.21
C GLU A 354 -4.35 -10.23 -3.64
N SER A 355 -3.29 -9.82 -4.35
CA SER A 355 -3.30 -9.40 -5.76
C SER A 355 -2.83 -10.52 -6.72
N ASP A 356 -2.65 -11.75 -6.24
CA ASP A 356 -2.19 -12.92 -7.00
C ASP A 356 -0.85 -12.68 -7.74
N LEU A 357 0.09 -11.98 -7.09
CA LEU A 357 1.46 -11.78 -7.57
C LEU A 357 2.41 -12.81 -6.96
N SER A 358 3.38 -13.27 -7.74
CA SER A 358 4.55 -14.00 -7.20
C SER A 358 5.48 -13.00 -6.50
N ILE A 359 6.03 -13.38 -5.35
CA ILE A 359 6.77 -12.46 -4.48
C ILE A 359 8.12 -13.05 -4.12
N ARG A 360 9.17 -12.24 -4.28
CA ARG A 360 10.51 -12.52 -3.78
C ARG A 360 10.98 -11.40 -2.87
N ILE A 361 11.84 -11.71 -1.91
CA ILE A 361 12.44 -10.70 -1.02
C ILE A 361 13.94 -10.63 -1.29
N ALA A 362 14.40 -9.47 -1.75
CA ALA A 362 15.81 -9.19 -1.86
C ALA A 362 16.40 -8.98 -0.46
N ARG A 363 17.34 -9.86 -0.08
CA ARG A 363 18.05 -9.76 1.20
C ARG A 363 19.22 -8.78 1.05
N MET A 364 18.99 -7.52 1.42
CA MET A 364 20.04 -6.50 1.40
C MET A 364 21.12 -6.79 2.45
N PRO A 365 22.41 -6.53 2.16
CA PRO A 365 23.47 -6.64 3.16
C PRO A 365 23.19 -5.74 4.38
N PRO A 366 23.59 -6.14 5.60
CA PRO A 366 23.35 -5.35 6.81
C PRO A 366 23.87 -3.91 6.68
N GLY A 367 23.00 -2.93 6.95
CA GLY A 367 23.34 -1.50 6.89
C GLY A 367 23.44 -0.92 5.48
N GLU A 368 23.07 -1.67 4.43
CA GLU A 368 22.95 -1.16 3.06
C GLU A 368 21.48 -0.91 2.68
N ASP A 369 21.25 0.17 1.93
CA ASP A 369 20.05 0.46 1.15
C ASP A 369 20.36 0.26 -0.35
N PRO A 370 19.37 0.26 -1.26
CA PRO A 370 19.65 0.09 -2.67
C PRO A 370 20.57 1.17 -3.26
N ASP A 371 20.48 2.42 -2.79
CA ASP A 371 21.38 3.50 -3.20
C ASP A 371 22.83 3.24 -2.79
N SER A 372 23.07 2.85 -1.55
CA SER A 372 24.40 2.64 -0.98
C SER A 372 25.06 1.38 -1.51
N LEU A 373 24.30 0.30 -1.72
CA LEU A 373 24.79 -0.92 -2.36
C LEU A 373 25.26 -0.62 -3.80
N LEU A 374 24.44 0.07 -4.59
CA LEU A 374 24.81 0.42 -5.97
C LEU A 374 26.00 1.38 -6.02
N ARG A 375 26.08 2.37 -5.10
CA ARG A 375 27.21 3.30 -5.03
C ARG A 375 28.53 2.63 -4.64
N LYS A 376 28.50 1.69 -3.70
CA LYS A 376 29.71 1.05 -3.16
C LYS A 376 30.17 -0.16 -3.97
N HIS A 377 29.22 -0.96 -4.47
CA HIS A 377 29.49 -2.28 -5.03
C HIS A 377 29.03 -2.44 -6.48
N GLY A 378 28.37 -1.44 -7.05
CA GLY A 378 28.00 -1.42 -8.47
C GLY A 378 26.78 -2.27 -8.81
N LYS A 379 26.50 -2.31 -10.12
CA LYS A 379 25.32 -2.95 -10.70
C LYS A 379 25.31 -4.46 -10.48
N GLU A 380 26.46 -5.10 -10.64
CA GLU A 380 26.61 -6.55 -10.55
C GLU A 380 26.24 -7.08 -9.16
N ALA A 381 26.59 -6.33 -8.11
CA ALA A 381 26.22 -6.68 -6.74
C ALA A 381 24.70 -6.61 -6.52
N MET A 382 24.04 -5.57 -7.05
CA MET A 382 22.59 -5.43 -6.98
C MET A 382 21.88 -6.51 -7.81
N GLU A 383 22.36 -6.79 -9.03
CA GLU A 383 21.80 -7.85 -9.87
C GLU A 383 21.92 -9.22 -9.20
N LYS A 384 23.03 -9.48 -8.50
CA LYS A 384 23.18 -10.69 -7.69
C LYS A 384 22.16 -10.74 -6.55
N VAL A 385 21.98 -9.66 -5.79
CA VAL A 385 20.97 -9.59 -4.71
C VAL A 385 19.56 -9.84 -5.23
N LEU A 386 19.21 -9.28 -6.40
CA LEU A 386 17.91 -9.50 -7.02
C LEU A 386 17.75 -10.92 -7.59
N ALA A 387 18.82 -11.49 -8.14
CA ALA A 387 18.83 -12.85 -8.69
C ALA A 387 18.73 -13.92 -7.59
N ASP A 388 19.38 -13.69 -6.45
CA ASP A 388 19.44 -14.60 -5.30
C ASP A 388 18.26 -14.40 -4.32
N ALA A 389 17.39 -13.41 -4.56
CA ALA A 389 16.25 -13.09 -3.71
C ALA A 389 15.36 -14.33 -3.48
N PRO A 390 15.22 -14.90 -2.29
CA PRO A 390 14.34 -16.07 -2.10
C PRO A 390 12.87 -15.74 -2.38
N ASP A 391 12.11 -16.78 -2.69
CA ASP A 391 10.64 -16.73 -2.62
C ASP A 391 10.21 -16.28 -1.21
N PHE A 392 9.16 -15.45 -1.15
CA PHE A 392 8.67 -14.92 0.12
C PHE A 392 8.34 -16.03 1.14
N VAL A 393 7.70 -17.11 0.69
CA VAL A 393 7.28 -18.20 1.56
C VAL A 393 8.49 -18.87 2.18
N ASP A 394 9.53 -19.10 1.39
CA ASP A 394 10.78 -19.70 1.86
C ASP A 394 11.52 -18.76 2.82
N HIS A 395 11.53 -17.46 2.54
CA HIS A 395 12.09 -16.48 3.47
C HIS A 395 11.36 -16.46 4.81
N LEU A 396 10.02 -16.45 4.79
CA LEU A 396 9.25 -16.45 6.02
C LEU A 396 9.42 -17.76 6.79
N LEU A 397 9.47 -18.90 6.09
CA LEU A 397 9.78 -20.19 6.73
C LEU A 397 11.15 -20.14 7.42
N ASP A 398 12.18 -19.58 6.79
CA ASP A 398 13.50 -19.43 7.42
C ASP A 398 13.42 -18.58 8.70
N VAL A 399 12.70 -17.45 8.66
CA VAL A 399 12.51 -16.57 9.83
C VAL A 399 11.75 -17.29 10.94
N VAL A 400 10.59 -17.84 10.63
CA VAL A 400 9.69 -18.48 11.61
C VAL A 400 10.35 -19.71 12.23
N THR A 401 11.09 -20.50 11.47
CA THR A 401 11.80 -21.67 11.98
C THR A 401 13.08 -21.33 12.74
N ALA A 402 13.67 -20.15 12.52
CA ALA A 402 14.78 -19.64 13.33
C ALA A 402 14.28 -19.10 14.68
N GLU A 403 13.11 -18.45 14.71
CA GLU A 403 12.50 -17.90 15.93
C GLU A 403 11.79 -18.96 16.79
N ASN A 404 11.37 -20.07 16.20
CA ASN A 404 10.62 -21.13 16.88
C ASN A 404 11.33 -22.48 16.71
N ASP A 405 11.66 -23.13 17.82
CA ASP A 405 12.22 -24.49 17.77
C ASP A 405 11.16 -25.51 17.31
N THR A 406 11.14 -25.74 15.99
CA THR A 406 10.24 -26.68 15.33
C THR A 406 10.53 -28.15 15.63
N SER A 407 11.57 -28.46 16.39
CA SER A 407 11.74 -29.81 16.97
C SER A 407 10.79 -30.05 18.16
N THR A 408 10.31 -28.99 18.79
CA THR A 408 9.34 -29.08 19.89
C THR A 408 7.90 -29.01 19.39
N PRO A 409 6.93 -29.71 20.03
CA PRO A 409 5.52 -29.60 19.66
C PRO A 409 4.99 -28.16 19.70
N ARG A 410 5.41 -27.37 20.70
CA ARG A 410 5.01 -25.96 20.85
C ARG A 410 5.55 -25.11 19.71
N GLY A 411 6.85 -25.17 19.43
CA GLY A 411 7.46 -24.38 18.37
C GLY A 411 6.92 -24.76 16.98
N LEU A 412 6.71 -26.05 16.72
CA LEU A 412 6.07 -26.52 15.49
C LEU A 412 4.63 -25.98 15.35
N THR A 413 3.85 -26.00 16.43
CA THR A 413 2.47 -25.48 16.43
C THR A 413 2.44 -23.98 16.16
N THR A 414 3.30 -23.19 16.82
CA THR A 414 3.42 -21.75 16.58
C THR A 414 3.80 -21.45 15.13
N ALA A 415 4.80 -22.15 14.59
CA ALA A 415 5.23 -22.00 13.21
C ALA A 415 4.12 -22.35 12.21
N THR A 416 3.39 -23.45 12.47
CA THR A 416 2.26 -23.88 11.64
C THR A 416 1.15 -22.84 11.63
N HIS A 417 0.76 -22.34 12.80
CA HIS A 417 -0.30 -21.34 12.94
C HIS A 417 0.04 -20.05 12.19
N HIS A 418 1.29 -19.59 12.30
CA HIS A 418 1.80 -18.42 11.59
C HIS A 418 1.70 -18.63 10.06
N MET A 419 2.25 -19.73 9.55
CA MET A 419 2.24 -20.00 8.11
C MET A 419 0.82 -20.27 7.56
N ALA A 420 -0.08 -20.84 8.35
CA ALA A 420 -1.49 -21.01 7.99
C ALA A 420 -2.19 -19.65 7.79
N GLY A 421 -1.87 -18.65 8.63
CA GLY A 421 -2.38 -17.28 8.48
C GLY A 421 -1.99 -16.62 7.16
N ILE A 422 -0.76 -16.86 6.69
CA ILE A 422 -0.28 -16.41 5.37
C ILE A 422 -0.97 -17.16 4.24
N LEU A 423 -1.04 -18.48 4.32
CA LEU A 423 -1.64 -19.32 3.30
C LEU A 423 -3.10 -18.96 3.04
N ARG A 424 -3.83 -18.57 4.08
CA ARG A 424 -5.22 -18.08 4.00
C ARG A 424 -5.39 -16.86 3.08
N ARG A 425 -4.38 -15.99 2.96
CA ARG A 425 -4.44 -14.77 2.14
C ARG A 425 -4.27 -15.03 0.64
N VAL A 426 -3.70 -16.18 0.28
CA VAL A 426 -3.52 -16.59 -1.12
C VAL A 426 -4.89 -16.94 -1.70
N LYS A 427 -5.46 -16.12 -2.58
CA LYS A 427 -6.83 -16.33 -3.12
C LYS A 427 -6.87 -17.38 -4.22
N ASN A 428 -5.85 -17.40 -5.08
CA ASN A 428 -5.75 -18.38 -6.15
C ASN A 428 -5.62 -19.82 -5.60
N PRO A 429 -6.55 -20.74 -5.92
CA PRO A 429 -6.54 -22.11 -5.39
C PRO A 429 -5.28 -22.89 -5.72
N THR A 430 -4.79 -22.79 -6.97
CA THR A 430 -3.58 -23.50 -7.43
C THR A 430 -2.34 -22.98 -6.72
N MET A 431 -2.21 -21.66 -6.57
CA MET A 431 -1.11 -21.05 -5.82
C MET A 431 -1.17 -21.44 -4.34
N ARG A 432 -2.37 -21.45 -3.75
CA ARG A 432 -2.58 -21.87 -2.37
C ARG A 432 -2.15 -23.31 -2.17
N GLU A 433 -2.54 -24.23 -3.05
CA GLU A 433 -2.14 -25.63 -2.96
C GLU A 433 -0.61 -25.79 -3.07
N ALA A 434 0.01 -25.15 -4.06
CA ALA A 434 1.46 -25.21 -4.25
C ALA A 434 2.25 -24.64 -3.05
N VAL A 435 1.82 -23.49 -2.52
CA VAL A 435 2.43 -22.87 -1.34
C VAL A 435 2.20 -23.73 -0.09
N GLY A 436 0.99 -24.28 0.07
CA GLY A 436 0.67 -25.14 1.21
C GLY A 436 1.48 -26.43 1.23
N HIS A 437 1.69 -27.07 0.09
CA HIS A 437 2.60 -28.22 -0.01
C HIS A 437 4.04 -27.85 0.39
N ARG A 438 4.53 -26.69 -0.05
CA ARG A 438 5.88 -26.22 0.30
C ARG A 438 6.02 -26.00 1.82
N ILE A 439 5.05 -25.34 2.44
CA ILE A 439 5.00 -25.11 3.89
C ILE A 439 4.96 -26.43 4.64
N ALA A 440 4.04 -27.33 4.28
CA ALA A 440 3.87 -28.62 4.92
C ALA A 440 5.16 -29.44 4.88
N ASN A 441 5.82 -29.50 3.72
CA ASN A 441 7.09 -30.21 3.57
C ASN A 441 8.19 -29.62 4.46
N ARG A 442 8.33 -28.29 4.50
CA ARG A 442 9.38 -27.63 5.29
C ARG A 442 9.17 -27.79 6.79
N LEU A 443 7.92 -27.79 7.25
CA LEU A 443 7.54 -28.02 8.65
C LEU A 443 7.41 -29.51 9.01
N ARG A 444 7.67 -30.42 8.06
CA ARG A 444 7.54 -31.89 8.23
C ARG A 444 6.13 -32.30 8.70
N GLN A 445 5.11 -31.67 8.12
CA GLN A 445 3.70 -31.97 8.36
C GLN A 445 3.01 -32.44 7.07
N THR A 446 1.85 -33.07 7.21
CA THR A 446 1.02 -33.39 6.05
C THR A 446 0.25 -32.14 5.59
N TYR A 447 0.02 -32.03 4.28
CA TYR A 447 -0.80 -30.96 3.71
C TYR A 447 -2.19 -30.88 4.38
N ALA A 448 -2.83 -32.02 4.63
CA ALA A 448 -4.12 -32.08 5.32
C ALA A 448 -4.08 -31.50 6.75
N THR A 449 -2.98 -31.68 7.49
CA THR A 449 -2.82 -31.08 8.83
C THR A 449 -2.66 -29.57 8.76
N LEU A 450 -1.86 -29.07 7.82
CA LEU A 450 -1.74 -27.62 7.59
C LEU A 450 -3.09 -27.01 7.19
N MET A 451 -3.82 -27.64 6.26
CA MET A 451 -5.12 -27.13 5.80
C MET A 451 -6.17 -27.12 6.92
N ARG A 452 -6.17 -28.10 7.82
CA ARG A 452 -7.01 -28.05 9.03
C ARG A 452 -6.68 -26.85 9.91
N GLU A 453 -5.43 -26.45 10.03
CA GLU A 453 -5.09 -25.21 10.76
C GLU A 453 -5.45 -23.95 9.99
N VAL A 454 -5.37 -23.94 8.66
CA VAL A 454 -5.90 -22.84 7.84
C VAL A 454 -7.41 -22.68 8.05
N GLU A 455 -8.14 -23.78 8.17
CA GLU A 455 -9.58 -23.80 8.45
C GLU A 455 -9.91 -23.38 9.89
N LYS A 456 -9.14 -23.84 10.89
CA LYS A 456 -9.33 -23.39 12.29
C LYS A 456 -8.96 -21.93 12.49
N ALA A 457 -8.00 -21.42 11.73
CA ALA A 457 -7.68 -20.01 11.66
C ALA A 457 -8.81 -19.15 11.04
N GLN A 458 -10.03 -19.68 10.86
CA GLN A 458 -11.23 -18.91 10.50
C GLN A 458 -11.73 -17.92 11.57
N GLY A 459 -11.07 -17.81 12.73
CA GLY A 459 -11.22 -16.69 13.68
C GLY A 459 -10.59 -15.36 13.18
N PRO A 460 -10.80 -14.23 13.89
CA PRO A 460 -10.44 -12.90 13.40
C PRO A 460 -8.97 -12.80 12.99
N LYS A 461 -8.71 -12.04 11.91
CA LYS A 461 -7.39 -11.97 11.26
C LYS A 461 -6.30 -11.53 12.26
N PRO A 462 -5.27 -12.36 12.56
CA PRO A 462 -4.16 -11.88 13.36
C PRO A 462 -3.42 -10.79 12.59
N ARG A 463 -3.20 -9.64 13.25
CA ARG A 463 -2.30 -8.60 12.77
C ARG A 463 -0.86 -9.05 13.06
N PHE A 464 -0.01 -9.03 12.04
CA PHE A 464 1.42 -9.36 12.15
C PHE A 464 2.18 -8.51 13.20
N ALA A 465 1.65 -7.33 13.54
CA ALA A 465 2.36 -6.33 14.34
C ALA A 465 2.50 -6.66 15.84
N GLU A 466 1.73 -7.59 16.40
CA GLU A 466 1.65 -7.77 17.86
C GLU A 466 2.67 -8.76 18.46
N MET A 467 3.37 -9.58 17.67
CA MET A 467 4.21 -10.65 18.24
C MET A 467 5.73 -10.49 18.06
N ALA A 468 6.19 -9.55 17.22
CA ALA A 468 7.63 -9.21 17.13
C ALA A 468 8.09 -8.20 18.21
N GLY A 469 7.29 -8.00 19.27
CA GLY A 469 7.51 -7.04 20.35
C GLY A 469 7.99 -7.64 21.68
N THR A 470 7.98 -8.96 21.85
CA THR A 470 8.24 -9.63 23.14
C THR A 470 9.41 -10.61 23.07
N SER A 471 10.56 -10.14 22.61
CA SER A 471 11.83 -10.86 22.76
C SER A 471 12.97 -9.86 22.94
N GLY A 472 13.03 -9.30 24.15
CA GLY A 472 14.03 -8.29 24.51
C GLY A 472 13.94 -7.80 25.96
N GLN A 473 13.60 -8.66 26.93
CA GLN A 473 13.92 -8.42 28.33
C GLN A 473 14.54 -9.67 28.92
N HIS A 474 15.86 -9.65 29.07
CA HIS A 474 16.54 -10.54 30.00
C HIS A 474 15.92 -10.34 31.38
N GLN A 475 15.22 -11.36 31.88
CA GLN A 475 14.93 -11.50 33.30
C GLN A 475 16.26 -11.59 34.04
N GLN A 476 16.69 -10.48 34.66
CA GLN A 476 17.61 -10.57 35.78
C GLN A 476 16.78 -11.05 36.97
N GLY A 477 17.00 -12.31 37.38
CA GLY A 477 16.46 -12.81 38.64
C GLY A 477 16.96 -11.96 39.82
N PRO A 478 16.19 -11.86 40.92
CA PRO A 478 16.63 -11.10 42.08
C PRO A 478 17.89 -11.75 42.69
N PRO A 479 18.88 -10.96 43.14
CA PRO A 479 20.09 -11.51 43.73
C PRO A 479 19.77 -12.22 45.06
N PRO A 480 20.54 -13.28 45.43
CA PRO A 480 20.32 -13.97 46.69
C PRO A 480 20.68 -13.05 47.87
N ARG A 481 19.83 -13.07 48.90
CA ARG A 481 20.09 -12.37 50.16
C ARG A 481 21.26 -13.03 50.90
N PRO A 482 22.24 -12.28 51.41
CA PRO A 482 23.20 -12.81 52.37
C PRO A 482 22.51 -12.97 53.73
N ARG A 483 22.72 -14.14 54.35
CA ARG A 483 22.43 -14.38 55.77
C ARG A 483 23.42 -13.56 56.59
N GLY A 484 22.89 -12.76 57.52
CA GLY A 484 23.68 -11.79 58.27
C GLY A 484 24.55 -12.38 59.37
N GLU A 485 25.47 -11.56 59.86
CA GLU A 485 25.92 -11.53 61.24
C GLU A 485 26.35 -10.10 61.62
N TRP A 486 25.66 -9.60 62.65
CA TRP A 486 25.96 -8.59 63.69
C TRP A 486 27.27 -7.74 63.59
N VAL A 487 27.22 -6.38 63.53
CA VAL A 487 27.19 -5.36 64.63
C VAL A 487 28.60 -4.86 65.07
N PRO A 488 28.83 -3.59 65.49
CA PRO A 488 28.29 -2.27 65.10
C PRO A 488 29.36 -1.17 64.87
N GLY A 489 28.92 -0.05 64.29
CA GLY A 489 29.39 1.28 64.70
C GLY A 489 30.55 1.90 63.94
N GLY A 490 30.41 3.19 63.65
CA GLY A 490 31.55 4.04 63.23
C GLY A 490 31.16 5.06 62.18
N ALA A 491 31.01 6.30 62.63
CA ALA A 491 30.80 7.48 61.80
C ALA A 491 31.87 7.63 60.70
N GLY A 492 31.44 8.11 59.54
CA GLY A 492 32.34 8.52 58.47
C GLY A 492 33.07 9.82 58.81
N HIS A 493 34.22 10.00 58.16
CA HIS A 493 34.98 11.19 57.74
C HIS A 493 36.17 10.56 56.97
N GLY A 494 36.73 11.00 55.85
CA GLY A 494 36.71 12.22 55.06
C GLY A 494 38.00 12.19 54.24
N HIS A 495 38.02 12.91 53.10
CA HIS A 495 39.19 13.36 52.35
C HIS A 495 40.19 12.36 51.72
N GLY A 496 40.71 12.76 50.56
CA GLY A 496 42.14 12.65 50.32
C GLY A 496 42.58 12.15 48.96
N ALA A 497 42.87 13.12 48.08
CA ALA A 497 43.83 13.12 46.97
C ALA A 497 44.94 12.05 46.94
N GLY A 498 45.45 11.78 45.74
CA GLY A 498 46.88 11.45 45.60
C GLY A 498 47.28 10.57 44.41
N GLN A 499 47.76 11.24 43.35
CA GLN A 499 48.93 10.93 42.53
C GLN A 499 49.49 9.49 42.42
N GLY A 500 49.78 9.10 41.17
CA GLY A 500 51.17 8.93 40.74
C GLY A 500 51.71 7.52 40.48
N GLY A 501 52.54 7.42 39.42
CA GLY A 501 53.59 6.41 39.25
C GLY A 501 53.16 5.17 38.47
N GLN A 502 53.47 5.07 37.17
CA GLN A 502 54.72 4.52 36.60
C GLN A 502 54.97 3.03 36.90
N GLY A 503 55.23 2.27 35.82
CA GLY A 503 56.37 1.35 35.81
C GLY A 503 56.10 -0.06 35.28
N GLY A 504 56.65 -0.32 34.09
CA GLY A 504 57.20 -1.62 33.64
C GLY A 504 56.19 -2.74 33.35
N GLY A 505 56.29 -3.52 32.28
CA GLY A 505 57.45 -3.86 31.47
C GLY A 505 57.48 -5.38 31.27
N PHE A 506 57.99 -5.82 30.12
CA PHE A 506 58.29 -7.21 29.71
C PHE A 506 57.10 -8.11 29.34
N SER A 507 57.16 -8.98 28.34
CA SER A 507 58.04 -9.19 27.17
C SER A 507 57.51 -10.42 26.43
N SER A 508 57.68 -10.44 25.09
CA SER A 508 58.03 -11.59 24.23
C SER A 508 57.08 -12.82 24.21
N ALA A 509 56.90 -13.63 23.17
CA ALA A 509 57.49 -13.82 21.84
C ALA A 509 56.56 -14.91 21.20
N THR A 510 56.02 -14.71 20.00
CA THR A 510 56.49 -15.29 18.71
C THR A 510 56.78 -16.78 18.66
N SER A 511 56.04 -17.49 17.80
CA SER A 511 56.49 -18.36 16.67
C SER A 511 55.38 -19.38 16.38
N SER A 512 54.76 -19.52 15.20
CA SER A 512 55.18 -19.66 13.79
C SER A 512 55.67 -21.05 13.39
N GLY A 513 55.05 -21.60 12.33
CA GLY A 513 55.47 -22.78 11.55
C GLY A 513 54.38 -23.87 11.57
N GLY A 514 53.73 -24.29 10.48
CA GLY A 514 54.13 -24.33 9.07
C GLY A 514 54.50 -25.77 8.69
N GLY A 515 53.70 -26.42 7.84
CA GLY A 515 54.02 -27.75 7.32
C GLY A 515 52.89 -28.40 6.54
N ALA A 516 52.97 -28.35 5.21
CA ALA A 516 52.26 -29.22 4.29
C ALA A 516 53.07 -30.50 4.04
N VAL A 517 52.41 -31.61 3.66
CA VAL A 517 52.80 -32.57 2.60
C VAL A 517 51.70 -33.66 2.45
N THR A 518 51.69 -34.21 1.25
CA THR A 518 50.73 -34.93 0.41
C THR A 518 50.53 -36.46 0.59
N VAL A 519 49.38 -36.92 0.04
CA VAL A 519 49.10 -38.15 -0.77
C VAL A 519 48.82 -39.51 -0.10
N ALA A 520 47.60 -40.01 -0.36
CA ALA A 520 47.17 -41.35 -0.85
C ALA A 520 45.64 -41.46 -0.61
N GLY A 521 44.72 -41.83 -1.50
CA GLY A 521 44.75 -42.79 -2.61
C GLY A 521 43.91 -44.01 -2.23
N ALA A 522 42.64 -44.08 -2.65
CA ALA A 522 41.87 -45.33 -2.81
C ALA A 522 40.52 -45.08 -3.49
N ASP A 523 40.41 -45.57 -4.73
CA ASP A 523 39.19 -45.93 -5.44
C ASP A 523 38.39 -47.00 -4.69
N THR A 524 37.06 -47.01 -4.86
CA THR A 524 36.31 -48.19 -5.34
C THR A 524 34.92 -47.79 -5.80
N ASP A 525 34.69 -47.96 -7.11
CA ASP A 525 33.38 -48.21 -7.73
C ASP A 525 32.69 -49.44 -7.13
N ALA A 526 31.36 -49.40 -7.00
CA ALA A 526 30.48 -50.54 -7.32
C ALA A 526 28.99 -50.15 -7.26
N ARG A 527 28.37 -49.99 -8.44
CA ARG A 527 26.96 -50.38 -8.66
C ARG A 527 26.91 -51.91 -8.82
N PRO A 528 25.74 -52.53 -8.60
CA PRO A 528 24.98 -52.98 -9.77
C PRO A 528 23.47 -52.70 -9.65
N GLY A 529 22.81 -52.58 -10.81
CA GLY A 529 21.35 -52.52 -10.95
C GLY A 529 20.71 -53.93 -10.99
N PRO A 530 19.66 -54.13 -11.82
CA PRO A 530 18.25 -53.98 -11.42
C PRO A 530 17.45 -55.29 -11.51
N GLY A 531 16.29 -55.37 -10.87
CA GLY A 531 15.39 -56.53 -10.94
C GLY A 531 13.91 -56.15 -11.06
N PHE A 532 13.31 -56.55 -12.18
CA PHE A 532 11.87 -56.63 -12.50
C PHE A 532 11.10 -57.38 -11.38
N GLY A 533 9.84 -57.09 -11.03
CA GLY A 533 8.60 -57.08 -11.81
C GLY A 533 7.39 -57.34 -10.86
N PRO A 534 6.13 -57.28 -11.35
CA PRO A 534 4.94 -56.89 -10.57
C PRO A 534 4.09 -58.06 -10.03
N GLY A 535 3.23 -57.80 -9.04
CA GLY A 535 2.25 -58.77 -8.53
C GLY A 535 1.09 -58.12 -7.79
N ALA A 536 -0.11 -58.26 -8.35
CA ALA A 536 -1.40 -57.91 -7.78
C ALA A 536 -1.86 -58.91 -6.69
N GLY A 537 -2.85 -58.54 -5.89
CA GLY A 537 -3.72 -59.53 -5.24
C GLY A 537 -4.18 -59.17 -3.82
N ALA A 538 -5.49 -58.97 -3.69
CA ALA A 538 -6.29 -58.68 -2.51
C ALA A 538 -6.15 -59.67 -1.34
N ALA A 539 -6.51 -59.22 -0.13
CA ALA A 539 -7.39 -59.96 0.77
C ALA A 539 -7.96 -59.05 1.89
N ASP A 540 -9.27 -59.17 2.05
CA ASP A 540 -10.13 -58.61 3.09
C ASP A 540 -9.70 -58.95 4.53
N LEU A 541 -10.08 -58.08 5.47
CA LEU A 541 -10.51 -58.50 6.81
C LEU A 541 -11.50 -57.49 7.39
N GLN A 542 -12.74 -57.96 7.54
CA GLN A 542 -13.88 -57.30 8.17
C GLN A 542 -13.79 -57.34 9.70
N SER A 543 -14.17 -56.24 10.33
CA SER A 543 -14.88 -56.14 11.62
C SER A 543 -15.38 -54.69 11.72
N GLY A 544 -16.63 -54.30 11.91
CA GLY A 544 -17.81 -54.95 12.47
C GLY A 544 -18.41 -54.00 13.51
N GLY A 545 -19.55 -53.37 13.20
CA GLY A 545 -20.38 -52.56 14.12
C GLY A 545 -20.08 -51.05 14.08
N ALA A 546 -21.04 -50.12 14.09
CA ALA A 546 -22.50 -50.20 14.20
C ALA A 546 -23.12 -48.97 13.53
N ASP A 547 -24.30 -49.18 12.98
CA ASP A 547 -25.18 -48.23 12.31
C ASP A 547 -25.79 -47.24 13.34
N VAL A 548 -25.59 -45.94 13.17
CA VAL A 548 -26.37 -44.88 13.81
C VAL A 548 -26.66 -43.83 12.74
N GLY A 549 -27.95 -43.69 12.43
CA GLY A 549 -28.45 -43.05 11.21
C GLY A 549 -27.93 -41.63 10.94
N GLU A 550 -27.69 -41.38 9.65
CA GLU A 550 -27.54 -40.04 9.09
C GLU A 550 -28.82 -39.23 9.32
N VAL A 551 -28.71 -38.21 10.18
CA VAL A 551 -29.62 -37.06 10.18
C VAL A 551 -29.15 -36.14 9.05
N PRO A 552 -30.01 -35.72 8.11
CA PRO A 552 -29.58 -34.84 7.02
C PRO A 552 -29.14 -33.50 7.61
N ALA A 553 -27.90 -33.11 7.32
CA ALA A 553 -27.35 -31.80 7.68
C ALA A 553 -28.21 -30.70 7.02
N GLY A 554 -29.14 -30.16 7.81
CA GLY A 554 -29.82 -28.92 7.49
C GLY A 554 -28.77 -27.86 7.19
N HIS A 555 -28.93 -27.16 6.07
CA HIS A 555 -28.12 -25.99 5.76
C HIS A 555 -28.28 -24.99 6.90
N VAL A 556 -27.30 -24.93 7.80
CA VAL A 556 -27.13 -23.79 8.71
C VAL A 556 -26.65 -22.65 7.83
N THR A 557 -27.59 -21.89 7.29
CA THR A 557 -27.30 -20.58 6.72
C THR A 557 -26.78 -19.73 7.88
N LYS A 558 -25.46 -19.64 8.03
CA LYS A 558 -24.86 -18.67 8.96
C LYS A 558 -25.42 -17.30 8.62
N ALA A 559 -26.12 -16.69 9.56
CA ALA A 559 -26.58 -15.31 9.43
C ALA A 559 -25.39 -14.42 9.03
N PRO A 560 -25.58 -13.44 8.13
CA PRO A 560 -24.52 -12.52 7.76
C PRO A 560 -23.93 -11.85 9.01
N PRO A 561 -22.61 -11.60 9.05
CA PRO A 561 -21.96 -11.03 10.23
C PRO A 561 -22.53 -9.64 10.53
N PHE A 562 -22.85 -9.39 11.80
CA PHE A 562 -23.31 -8.08 12.25
C PHE A 562 -22.22 -7.02 12.03
N VAL A 563 -22.60 -5.91 11.39
CA VAL A 563 -21.67 -4.81 11.10
C VAL A 563 -21.81 -3.78 12.21
N CYS A 564 -20.71 -3.51 12.91
CA CYS A 564 -20.67 -2.60 14.05
C CYS A 564 -19.42 -1.73 13.96
N SER A 565 -19.59 -0.42 14.11
CA SER A 565 -18.50 0.54 14.10
C SER A 565 -17.60 0.35 15.33
N ALA A 566 -16.29 0.60 15.18
CA ALA A 566 -15.31 0.33 16.23
C ALA A 566 -15.65 1.03 17.56
N ILE A 567 -16.12 2.28 17.50
CA ILE A 567 -16.48 3.05 18.71
C ILE A 567 -17.69 2.49 19.46
N VAL A 568 -18.67 1.94 18.72
CA VAL A 568 -19.84 1.27 19.29
C VAL A 568 -19.43 -0.09 19.87
N ARG A 569 -18.57 -0.84 19.16
CA ARG A 569 -18.01 -2.10 19.63
C ARG A 569 -17.20 -1.94 20.92
N ASP A 570 -16.36 -0.91 21.00
CA ASP A 570 -15.55 -0.61 22.19
C ASP A 570 -16.45 -0.26 23.38
N MET A 571 -17.52 0.52 23.14
CA MET A 571 -18.51 0.87 24.16
C MET A 571 -19.27 -0.36 24.66
N LEU A 572 -19.76 -1.21 23.74
CA LEU A 572 -20.42 -2.48 24.08
C LEU A 572 -19.48 -3.43 24.84
N SER A 573 -18.20 -3.49 24.45
CA SER A 573 -17.20 -4.36 25.12
C SER A 573 -16.88 -3.89 26.53
N LEU A 574 -16.99 -2.58 26.77
CA LEU A 574 -16.85 -2.00 28.10
C LEU A 574 -18.09 -2.27 28.96
N LEU A 575 -19.28 -2.03 28.39
CA LEU A 575 -20.59 -2.06 29.05
C LEU A 575 -21.10 -3.46 29.40
N LEU A 576 -21.05 -4.41 28.45
CA LEU A 576 -21.62 -5.74 28.63
C LEU A 576 -21.11 -6.48 29.89
N PRO A 577 -19.80 -6.49 30.19
CA PRO A 577 -19.31 -7.08 31.44
C PRO A 577 -19.39 -6.15 32.66
N ARG A 578 -19.80 -4.88 32.50
CA ARG A 578 -19.76 -3.82 33.53
C ARG A 578 -21.03 -2.95 33.50
N PRO A 579 -22.19 -3.53 33.86
CA PRO A 579 -23.48 -2.83 33.86
C PRO A 579 -23.47 -1.56 34.72
N GLU A 580 -22.61 -1.48 35.73
CA GLU A 580 -22.46 -0.32 36.62
C GLU A 580 -22.05 0.99 35.90
N LEU A 581 -21.53 0.89 34.68
CA LEU A 581 -21.15 2.06 33.86
C LEU A 581 -22.32 2.64 33.06
N VAL A 582 -23.46 1.95 32.99
CA VAL A 582 -24.64 2.39 32.23
C VAL A 582 -25.14 3.76 32.68
N PRO A 583 -25.29 4.08 33.98
CA PRO A 583 -25.72 5.41 34.40
C PRO A 583 -24.74 6.53 34.00
N VAL A 584 -23.44 6.23 33.92
CA VAL A 584 -22.42 7.20 33.47
C VAL A 584 -22.59 7.48 31.98
N ILE A 585 -22.76 6.42 31.19
CA ILE A 585 -22.91 6.53 29.73
C ILE A 585 -24.25 7.15 29.37
N HIS A 586 -25.34 6.75 30.01
CA HIS A 586 -26.67 7.31 29.80
C HIS A 586 -26.73 8.82 30.14
N ARG A 587 -25.99 9.29 31.15
CA ARG A 587 -25.92 10.73 31.47
C ARG A 587 -25.09 11.54 30.47
N GLY A 588 -24.11 10.92 29.82
CA GLY A 588 -23.14 11.61 28.97
C GLY A 588 -23.34 11.43 27.46
N LEU A 589 -24.16 10.47 27.04
CA LEU A 589 -24.45 10.18 25.63
C LEU A 589 -25.69 10.94 25.17
N LEU A 590 -25.53 11.77 24.14
CA LEU A 590 -26.66 12.38 23.45
C LEU A 590 -27.13 11.46 22.31
N PRO A 591 -28.45 11.21 22.14
CA PRO A 591 -28.97 10.32 21.09
C PRO A 591 -28.51 10.69 19.68
N GLU A 592 -28.37 11.99 19.39
CA GLU A 592 -27.89 12.45 18.08
C GLU A 592 -26.46 11.97 17.74
N TRP A 593 -25.62 11.64 18.73
CA TRP A 593 -24.25 11.16 18.49
C TRP A 593 -24.22 9.74 17.91
N LEU A 594 -25.31 8.99 18.07
CA LEU A 594 -25.46 7.65 17.53
C LEU A 594 -25.87 7.64 16.05
N ALA A 595 -26.34 8.78 15.53
CA ALA A 595 -26.78 8.91 14.16
C ALA A 595 -25.65 8.57 13.16
N GLY A 596 -25.90 7.58 12.30
CA GLY A 596 -24.93 7.14 11.29
C GLY A 596 -23.79 6.27 11.82
N LEU A 597 -23.86 5.80 13.08
CA LEU A 597 -22.99 4.73 13.57
C LEU A 597 -23.60 3.36 13.22
N GLU A 598 -22.83 2.53 12.52
CA GLU A 598 -23.21 1.12 12.32
C GLU A 598 -23.26 0.41 13.68
N GLY A 599 -24.37 -0.27 13.95
CA GLY A 599 -24.63 -0.99 15.20
C GLY A 599 -25.08 -0.12 16.39
N ALA A 600 -25.40 1.16 16.19
CA ALA A 600 -25.87 2.05 17.26
C ALA A 600 -27.15 1.56 17.94
N HIS A 601 -28.09 0.99 17.19
CA HIS A 601 -29.36 0.47 17.73
C HIS A 601 -29.11 -0.60 18.79
N LEU A 602 -28.10 -1.46 18.58
CA LEU A 602 -27.73 -2.50 19.53
C LEU A 602 -27.14 -1.92 20.83
N LEU A 603 -26.43 -0.79 20.74
CA LEU A 603 -25.97 -0.06 21.93
C LEU A 603 -27.14 0.59 22.68
N GLU A 604 -28.13 1.14 21.97
CA GLU A 604 -29.35 1.66 22.59
C GLU A 604 -30.13 0.55 23.29
N GLU A 605 -30.32 -0.60 22.65
CA GLU A 605 -30.98 -1.77 23.25
C GLU A 605 -30.26 -2.25 24.51
N VAL A 606 -28.92 -2.34 24.49
CA VAL A 606 -28.14 -2.69 25.68
C VAL A 606 -28.30 -1.62 26.78
N LEU A 607 -28.26 -0.33 26.45
CA LEU A 607 -28.43 0.73 27.45
C LEU A 607 -29.84 0.74 28.06
N SER A 608 -30.87 0.48 27.27
CA SER A 608 -32.27 0.38 27.72
C SER A 608 -32.54 -0.88 28.55
N ALA A 609 -31.96 -2.02 28.19
CA ALA A 609 -32.14 -3.26 28.95
C ALA A 609 -31.51 -3.19 30.35
N HIS A 610 -30.46 -2.38 30.52
CA HIS A 610 -29.82 -2.17 31.82
C HIS A 610 -30.53 -1.16 32.72
N SER A 611 -31.39 -0.29 32.20
CA SER A 611 -32.17 0.66 33.01
C SER A 611 -33.40 0.03 33.68
N ASP A 612 -33.82 -1.16 33.23
CA ASP A 612 -35.05 -1.83 33.62
C ASP A 612 -34.83 -3.12 34.45
N ASP A 613 -33.63 -3.32 35.04
CA ASP A 613 -33.19 -4.57 35.73
C ASP A 613 -33.28 -5.84 34.85
N ALA A 614 -33.44 -5.70 33.53
CA ALA A 614 -33.72 -6.81 32.60
C ALA A 614 -32.48 -7.65 32.21
N LEU A 615 -31.29 -7.28 32.69
CA LEU A 615 -30.02 -7.98 32.41
C LEU A 615 -29.48 -8.85 33.54
N ASP A 616 -30.24 -9.01 34.62
CA ASP A 616 -30.00 -10.10 35.59
C ASP A 616 -30.07 -11.49 34.93
N ASP A 617 -30.69 -11.59 33.75
CA ASP A 617 -30.65 -12.75 32.86
C ASP A 617 -30.23 -12.38 31.43
N ILE A 618 -28.90 -12.23 31.24
CA ILE A 618 -28.26 -11.99 29.93
C ILE A 618 -28.73 -13.01 28.87
N ALA A 619 -29.01 -14.26 29.24
CA ALA A 619 -29.44 -15.28 28.28
C ALA A 619 -30.85 -14.97 27.73
N THR A 620 -31.75 -14.49 28.59
CA THR A 620 -33.09 -14.04 28.18
C THR A 620 -33.02 -12.79 27.29
N PHE A 621 -32.20 -11.79 27.64
CA PHE A 621 -31.97 -10.61 26.78
C PHE A 621 -31.44 -11.00 25.40
N LEU A 622 -30.39 -11.83 25.35
CA LEU A 622 -29.79 -12.30 24.10
C LEU A 622 -30.76 -13.10 23.22
N SER A 623 -31.69 -13.85 23.83
CA SER A 623 -32.69 -14.63 23.10
C SER A 623 -33.77 -13.78 22.41
N GLY A 624 -33.91 -12.51 22.80
CA GLY A 624 -34.84 -11.56 22.20
C GLY A 624 -34.29 -10.86 20.96
N LEU A 625 -33.01 -11.03 20.64
CA LEU A 625 -32.32 -10.35 19.54
C LEU A 625 -32.28 -11.22 18.27
N PRO A 626 -32.17 -10.61 17.07
CA PRO A 626 -31.87 -11.34 15.85
C PRO A 626 -30.59 -12.18 15.96
N ASP A 627 -30.55 -13.36 15.31
CA ASP A 627 -29.42 -14.30 15.39
C ASP A 627 -28.05 -13.65 15.15
N SER A 628 -27.94 -12.69 14.22
CA SER A 628 -26.68 -12.00 13.92
C SER A 628 -26.19 -11.12 15.08
N GLU A 629 -27.12 -10.49 15.81
CA GLU A 629 -26.85 -9.60 16.94
C GLU A 629 -26.59 -10.40 18.20
N GLN A 630 -27.37 -11.46 18.43
CA GLN A 630 -27.15 -12.42 19.49
C GLN A 630 -25.75 -13.03 19.40
N ASN A 631 -25.36 -13.51 18.21
CA ASN A 631 -24.03 -14.08 17.99
C ASN A 631 -22.92 -13.05 18.23
N PHE A 632 -23.13 -11.80 17.80
CA PHE A 632 -22.16 -10.71 17.99
C PHE A 632 -21.97 -10.34 19.46
N LEU A 633 -23.04 -10.15 20.23
CA LEU A 633 -22.93 -9.85 21.67
C LEU A 633 -22.37 -11.04 22.45
N SER A 634 -22.73 -12.27 22.08
CA SER A 634 -22.17 -13.48 22.68
C SER A 634 -20.67 -13.60 22.44
N GLU A 635 -20.19 -13.28 21.23
CA GLU A 635 -18.76 -13.21 20.92
C GLU A 635 -18.07 -12.12 21.76
N LEU A 636 -18.70 -10.96 21.91
CA LEU A 636 -18.16 -9.84 22.70
C LEU A 636 -18.06 -10.16 24.20
N LEU A 637 -18.97 -10.97 24.73
CA LEU A 637 -18.93 -11.45 26.12
C LEU A 637 -17.81 -12.47 26.35
N VAL A 638 -17.56 -13.35 25.38
CA VAL A 638 -16.51 -14.37 25.45
C VAL A 638 -15.13 -13.79 25.16
N SER A 639 -15.05 -12.82 24.26
CA SER A 639 -13.83 -12.18 23.78
C SER A 639 -14.07 -10.68 23.58
N PRO A 640 -14.10 -9.88 24.67
CA PRO A 640 -14.33 -8.44 24.58
C PRO A 640 -13.25 -7.77 23.73
N ALA A 641 -13.59 -6.65 23.09
CA ALA A 641 -12.59 -5.86 22.38
C ALA A 641 -11.42 -5.50 23.33
N PRO A 642 -10.17 -5.52 22.84
CA PRO A 642 -9.01 -5.26 23.68
C PRO A 642 -9.11 -3.85 24.26
N LEU A 643 -9.28 -3.77 25.58
CA LEU A 643 -9.09 -2.53 26.33
C LEU A 643 -7.60 -2.16 26.30
N PRO A 644 -7.24 -0.87 26.48
CA PRO A 644 -5.85 -0.48 26.61
C PRO A 644 -5.13 -1.34 27.65
N ASP A 645 -3.93 -1.84 27.31
CA ASP A 645 -3.09 -2.62 28.23
C ASP A 645 -2.91 -1.84 29.55
N ASP A 646 -3.03 -2.55 30.68
CA ASP A 646 -2.95 -2.02 32.05
C ASP A 646 -4.13 -1.14 32.54
N LEU A 647 -5.29 -1.11 31.86
CA LEU A 647 -6.47 -0.37 32.34
C LEU A 647 -7.05 -1.02 33.62
N LYS A 648 -6.94 -0.31 34.76
CA LYS A 648 -7.41 -0.81 36.05
C LYS A 648 -8.91 -0.54 36.25
N PRO A 649 -9.59 -1.27 37.15
CA PRO A 649 -11.01 -1.07 37.43
C PRO A 649 -11.39 0.38 37.79
N GLU A 650 -10.54 1.07 38.54
CA GLU A 650 -10.70 2.47 38.90
C GLU A 650 -10.69 3.44 37.70
N ASP A 651 -10.18 3.02 36.54
CA ASP A 651 -10.04 3.86 35.34
C ASP A 651 -11.14 3.61 34.29
N TYR A 652 -12.05 2.65 34.50
CA TYR A 652 -13.11 2.31 33.54
C TYR A 652 -14.08 3.46 33.29
N GLU A 653 -14.44 4.21 34.33
CA GLU A 653 -15.32 5.39 34.18
C GLU A 653 -14.63 6.47 33.33
N ALA A 654 -13.34 6.72 33.58
CA ALA A 654 -12.56 7.67 32.79
C ALA A 654 -12.40 7.20 31.33
N TYR A 655 -12.33 5.89 31.10
CA TYR A 655 -12.30 5.33 29.75
C TYR A 655 -13.65 5.45 29.03
N ALA A 656 -14.77 5.20 29.73
CA ALA A 656 -16.12 5.43 29.20
C ALA A 656 -16.31 6.90 28.78
N GLN A 657 -15.86 7.84 29.62
CA GLN A 657 -15.88 9.27 29.30
C GLN A 657 -15.04 9.61 28.06
N LYS A 658 -13.88 8.97 27.87
CA LYS A 658 -13.08 9.13 26.65
C LYS A 658 -13.80 8.60 25.40
N LEU A 659 -14.52 7.48 25.50
CA LEU A 659 -15.32 6.96 24.38
C LEU A 659 -16.48 7.88 24.03
N LEU A 660 -17.16 8.45 25.03
CA LEU A 660 -18.20 9.47 24.83
C LEU A 660 -17.66 10.71 24.12
N LEU A 661 -16.50 11.21 24.54
CA LEU A 661 -15.83 12.34 23.89
C LEU A 661 -15.49 12.05 22.42
N ARG A 662 -15.05 10.82 22.10
CA ARG A 662 -14.81 10.42 20.71
C ARG A 662 -16.10 10.32 19.89
N MET A 663 -17.21 9.91 20.50
CA MET A 663 -18.52 9.89 19.83
C MET A 663 -19.01 11.31 19.52
N GLU A 664 -18.88 12.22 20.49
CA GLU A 664 -19.15 13.66 20.32
C GLU A 664 -18.27 14.26 19.20
N GLU A 665 -16.97 13.96 19.22
CA GLU A 665 -15.99 14.44 18.24
C GLU A 665 -16.39 14.06 16.82
N ARG A 666 -16.69 12.77 16.61
CA ARG A 666 -17.12 12.23 15.33
C ARG A 666 -18.42 12.87 14.86
N PHE A 667 -19.40 13.01 15.75
CA PHE A 667 -20.68 13.65 15.43
C PHE A 667 -20.46 15.08 14.95
N HIS A 668 -19.68 15.87 15.70
CA HIS A 668 -19.39 17.26 15.35
C HIS A 668 -18.59 17.40 14.05
N LEU A 669 -17.61 16.51 13.79
CA LEU A 669 -16.89 16.46 12.52
C LEU A 669 -17.82 16.19 11.33
N THR A 670 -18.70 15.20 11.47
CA THR A 670 -19.64 14.80 10.43
C THR A 670 -20.67 15.90 10.18
N ARG A 671 -21.24 16.47 11.25
CA ARG A 671 -22.21 17.58 11.16
C ARG A 671 -21.57 18.82 10.56
N ARG A 672 -20.31 19.14 10.89
CA ARG A 672 -19.55 20.23 10.28
C ARG A 672 -19.42 20.06 8.77
N GLN A 673 -19.08 18.87 8.30
CA GLN A 673 -18.98 18.57 6.86
C GLN A 673 -20.33 18.73 6.16
N ILE A 674 -21.40 18.18 6.75
CA ILE A 674 -22.76 18.31 6.20
C ILE A 674 -23.17 19.78 6.11
N LEU A 675 -22.96 20.57 7.17
CA LEU A 675 -23.26 22.00 7.18
C LEU A 675 -22.45 22.76 6.14
N GLN A 676 -21.17 22.44 5.95
CA GLN A 676 -20.33 23.05 4.92
C GLN A 676 -20.85 22.76 3.51
N GLU A 677 -21.32 21.54 3.25
CA GLU A 677 -21.91 21.18 1.97
C GLU A 677 -23.30 21.78 1.76
N GLU A 678 -24.13 21.85 2.80
CA GLU A 678 -25.42 22.54 2.75
C GLU A 678 -25.22 24.02 2.41
N ILE A 679 -24.32 24.72 3.11
CA ILE A 679 -24.01 26.14 2.89
C ILE A 679 -23.47 26.41 1.47
N LYS A 680 -22.73 25.46 0.87
CA LYS A 680 -22.21 25.60 -0.51
C LYS A 680 -23.29 25.50 -1.58
N ARG A 681 -24.47 24.95 -1.29
CA ARG A 681 -25.55 24.81 -2.28
C ARG A 681 -26.18 26.18 -2.55
N ALA A 682 -26.19 26.59 -3.82
CA ALA A 682 -26.46 27.96 -4.26
C ALA A 682 -27.92 28.48 -4.09
N ASN A 683 -28.79 27.79 -3.35
CA ASN A 683 -30.23 28.08 -3.32
C ASN A 683 -30.90 28.01 -1.93
N LEU A 684 -30.15 28.17 -0.84
CA LEU A 684 -30.73 28.25 0.51
C LEU A 684 -31.37 29.63 0.77
N PRO A 685 -32.60 29.69 1.32
CA PRO A 685 -33.17 30.94 1.84
C PRO A 685 -32.24 31.61 2.86
N ALA A 686 -32.25 32.95 2.93
CA ALA A 686 -31.33 33.71 3.77
C ALA A 686 -31.40 33.34 5.26
N ASP A 687 -32.59 33.07 5.78
CA ASP A 687 -32.81 32.69 7.18
C ASP A 687 -32.24 31.30 7.51
N GLU A 688 -32.38 30.35 6.58
CA GLU A 688 -31.80 29.00 6.73
C GLU A 688 -30.28 29.04 6.61
N LEU A 689 -29.75 29.82 5.66
CA LEU A 689 -28.31 30.02 5.51
C LEU A 689 -27.69 30.60 6.80
N MET A 690 -28.33 31.62 7.39
CA MET A 690 -27.89 32.22 8.64
C MET A 690 -27.97 31.23 9.83
N ALA A 691 -29.03 30.42 9.91
CA ALA A 691 -29.15 29.39 10.93
C ALA A 691 -28.02 28.34 10.82
N ARG A 692 -27.74 27.86 9.60
CA ARG A 692 -26.67 26.89 9.32
C ARG A 692 -25.28 27.45 9.57
N MET A 693 -25.02 28.71 9.22
CA MET A 693 -23.77 29.39 9.53
C MET A 693 -23.56 29.58 11.04
N LYS A 694 -24.64 29.90 11.79
CA LYS A 694 -24.58 30.02 13.25
C LYS A 694 -24.30 28.66 13.91
N GLU A 695 -24.93 27.60 13.42
CA GLU A 695 -24.68 26.21 13.85
C GLU A 695 -23.23 25.80 13.56
N LEU A 696 -22.73 26.08 12.35
CA LEU A 696 -21.34 25.81 11.95
C LEU A 696 -20.33 26.55 12.84
N ALA A 697 -20.58 27.82 13.17
CA ALA A 697 -19.74 28.60 14.06
C ALA A 697 -19.73 28.06 15.49
N ALA A 698 -20.90 27.63 16.01
CA ALA A 698 -21.01 27.03 17.33
C ALA A 698 -20.23 25.69 17.42
N ILE A 699 -20.36 24.83 16.41
CA ILE A 699 -19.60 23.57 16.33
C ILE A 699 -18.10 23.85 16.23
N THR A 700 -17.70 24.78 15.36
CA THR A 700 -16.27 25.12 15.18
C THR A 700 -15.65 25.67 16.47
N SER A 701 -16.38 26.51 17.21
CA SER A 701 -15.95 27.03 18.52
C SER A 701 -15.85 25.93 19.58
N LYS A 702 -16.81 25.00 19.65
CA LYS A 702 -16.74 23.82 20.54
C LYS A 702 -15.51 22.96 20.25
N MET A 703 -15.22 22.73 18.97
CA MET A 703 -14.05 21.95 18.54
C MET A 703 -12.72 22.66 18.89
N GLN A 704 -12.64 23.99 18.73
CA GLN A 704 -11.43 24.77 19.06
C GLN A 704 -11.14 24.85 20.56
N ASN A 705 -12.17 24.86 21.40
CA ASN A 705 -12.02 24.98 22.85
C ASN A 705 -11.80 23.65 23.58
N SER A 706 -12.05 22.52 22.92
CA SER A 706 -11.79 21.21 23.49
C SER A 706 -10.34 20.79 23.23
N LYS A 707 -9.58 20.58 24.31
CA LYS A 707 -8.17 20.14 24.31
C LYS A 707 -7.92 18.81 23.58
N HIS A 708 -8.98 18.12 23.14
CA HIS A 708 -8.94 16.78 22.55
C HIS A 708 -8.96 16.81 21.00
N PHE A 709 -9.29 17.94 20.36
CA PHE A 709 -9.33 18.08 18.89
C PHE A 709 -7.97 18.44 18.27
N GLY A 710 -6.90 18.43 19.05
CA GLY A 710 -5.55 18.78 18.62
C GLY A 710 -4.56 17.62 18.76
N ALA A 711 -4.52 16.74 17.75
CA ALA A 711 -3.38 15.86 17.46
C ALA A 711 -3.42 15.39 16.00
#